data_AF-Q4RJV8-F1
#
_entry.id   AF-Q4RJV8-F1
#
_cell.length_a   1.000
_cell.length_b   1.000
_cell.length_c   1.000
_cell.angle_alpha   90.00
_cell.angle_beta   90.00
_cell.angle_gamma   90.00
#
_symmetry.space_group_name_H-M   'P 1'
#
loop_
_entity.id
_entity.type
_entity.pdbx_description
1 polymer ?
#
loop_
_entity_poly.entity_id
_entity_poly.type
_entity_poly.pdbx_seq_one_letter_code
_entity_poly.pdbx_strand_id
1 'polypeptide(L)'
;MAAPVRAELFDFQGVPMIHYLTSNWEKVQRFQARPDDILIATYPKAGTTWVSYILDLLYFGQSSLERQTSIPIYERVPFLEIAFPSMDQGTDLLEKLPTSPRLIKTHFPVQFVPKSFWEQNCKIVYVARNAKDNLVSYFHMDRMTLTQPDPGDWNTYFQRFMQGKILYGSWYDHVIGWWKKKQSYANIHYMFYEDMIEMAAPVREELFDFQGVPMINCFSSNWEKVQSFQARPDDILIATYPKAGTTWVSYILDLLYFGQSSLERQTSIPIYERVPFMESAFPSMDTGIDLLEKLPTSPRLIKTHFPVQFVPKSFWEQNCKIVYVARNAKDNMVSFFHMDRMTLIHPDPGDWNTYFQRFMQGKILYGSWYDHVIGWWKKKQSYANIHYMFFEDMIEDTGREIDKLCTFLGLSPSEQLRTQISGKVKFDSMKSNDMLNYSTIGVMDFNISRFMRKGVYDAVHLSTTPRIFKTHFPVQFVPKSFWKQNCRIIYMARNAKDNAVSYFHFDRMNRVQPEAGDWSSYLRRFMEGKMVFGSWYDHVNAWWKKKETYSNLHYMFYEDMIEDTDREVDKLCHFLGLSSTVEEKRQIISNAQFDNMKKNNMVNHSTVLAMDFKVSHFMRKGTTWVSCILDLLYFGQTSPERQTSIPINERVPFLEFYMPEGHSGKDAVDQLSTTPRLIKTHLPVQFLPRSFWEQNCRIVYVARNAKDNVVSYFHFDRMNQIQPEPGDWNTFLHNFMTGKVTFGSWYDHVKGWWEKKQAYSNIHYMFYEDLIEDLGREVDRLSSFLGLSPSAEEKENILTGAKFDNMKKNKMTNYSTVLLMDHKVSPFMRKGKVGDWKNLFTEAQNKEFDQDYKQKMKNTTLQFRNEI
;
A
#
# COMPACT_ATOMS: atom_id res chain seq x y z
N MET A 1 -8.91 -33.76 19.73
CA MET A 1 -10.27 -33.88 19.19
C MET A 1 -10.18 -34.02 17.68
N ALA A 2 -10.85 -34.99 17.07
CA ALA A 2 -10.92 -35.09 15.61
C ALA A 2 -11.54 -33.81 15.03
N ALA A 3 -11.06 -33.35 13.87
CA ALA A 3 -11.67 -32.22 13.19
C ALA A 3 -13.15 -32.54 12.91
N PRO A 4 -14.09 -31.59 13.15
CA PRO A 4 -15.49 -31.82 12.85
C PRO A 4 -15.66 -32.16 11.37
N VAL A 5 -16.40 -33.23 11.09
CA VAL A 5 -16.73 -33.65 9.72
C VAL A 5 -17.66 -32.60 9.13
N ARG A 6 -17.27 -32.02 7.98
CA ARG A 6 -18.12 -31.07 7.24
C ARG A 6 -19.41 -31.76 6.80
N ALA A 7 -20.54 -31.07 6.90
CA ALA A 7 -21.83 -31.62 6.50
C ALA A 7 -21.93 -31.82 4.98
N GLU A 8 -22.60 -32.88 4.56
CA GLU A 8 -22.88 -33.16 3.14
C GLU A 8 -24.19 -32.50 2.70
N LEU A 9 -24.22 -32.02 1.45
CA LEU A 9 -25.45 -31.55 0.82
C LEU A 9 -26.29 -32.75 0.39
N PHE A 10 -27.60 -32.66 0.61
CA PHE A 10 -28.57 -33.58 0.03
C PHE A 10 -29.77 -32.79 -0.53
N ASP A 11 -30.51 -33.41 -1.44
CA ASP A 11 -31.73 -32.82 -1.97
C ASP A 11 -32.83 -32.84 -0.91
N PHE A 12 -33.25 -31.66 -0.48
CA PHE A 12 -34.35 -31.49 0.44
C PHE A 12 -35.48 -30.76 -0.27
N GLN A 13 -36.45 -31.53 -0.78
CA GLN A 13 -37.61 -31.02 -1.52
C GLN A 13 -37.21 -30.13 -2.72
N GLY A 14 -36.20 -30.54 -3.49
CA GLY A 14 -35.70 -29.80 -4.65
C GLY A 14 -34.72 -28.67 -4.34
N VAL A 15 -34.28 -28.53 -3.08
CA VAL A 15 -33.29 -27.53 -2.65
C VAL A 15 -32.12 -28.23 -1.94
N PRO A 16 -30.85 -27.97 -2.33
CA PRO A 16 -29.70 -28.53 -1.62
C PRO A 16 -29.59 -27.97 -0.19
N MET A 17 -29.65 -28.86 0.81
CA MET A 17 -29.63 -28.53 2.24
C MET A 17 -28.66 -29.45 3.00
N ILE A 18 -28.38 -29.11 4.27
CA ILE A 18 -27.62 -29.97 5.20
C ILE A 18 -28.49 -30.37 6.39
N HIS A 19 -28.17 -31.51 7.02
CA HIS A 19 -28.96 -32.06 8.12
C HIS A 19 -29.11 -31.11 9.31
N TYR A 20 -28.12 -30.27 9.59
CA TYR A 20 -28.17 -29.28 10.68
C TYR A 20 -29.24 -28.19 10.50
N LEU A 21 -29.82 -28.07 9.31
CA LEU A 21 -30.83 -27.08 8.97
C LEU A 21 -32.19 -27.70 8.63
N THR A 22 -32.29 -29.04 8.67
CA THR A 22 -33.50 -29.78 8.31
C THR A 22 -33.89 -30.80 9.38
N SER A 23 -33.04 -31.09 10.37
CA SER A 23 -33.33 -32.08 11.41
C SER A 23 -34.47 -31.65 12.35
N ASN A 24 -34.74 -30.34 12.47
CA ASN A 24 -35.90 -29.80 13.19
C ASN A 24 -37.08 -29.46 12.28
N TRP A 25 -37.11 -29.96 11.04
CA TRP A 25 -38.09 -29.56 10.04
C TRP A 25 -39.55 -29.74 10.48
N GLU A 26 -39.88 -30.83 11.20
CA GLU A 26 -41.25 -31.01 11.72
C GLU A 26 -41.67 -29.89 12.69
N LYS A 27 -40.74 -29.41 13.53
CA LYS A 27 -40.99 -28.28 14.43
C LYS A 27 -41.13 -26.97 13.64
N VAL A 28 -40.28 -26.75 12.64
CA VAL A 28 -40.38 -25.59 11.75
C VAL A 28 -41.75 -25.56 11.07
N GLN A 29 -42.23 -26.68 10.53
CA GLN A 29 -43.54 -26.75 9.87
C GLN A 29 -44.71 -26.48 10.84
N ARG A 30 -44.58 -26.90 12.11
CA ARG A 30 -45.58 -26.68 13.16
C ARG A 30 -45.44 -25.33 13.87
N PHE A 31 -44.40 -24.56 13.56
CA PHE A 31 -44.12 -23.28 14.21
C PHE A 31 -45.32 -22.32 14.09
N GLN A 32 -45.73 -21.75 15.22
CA GLN A 32 -46.84 -20.80 15.30
C GLN A 32 -46.30 -19.39 15.40
N ALA A 33 -46.38 -18.65 14.29
CA ALA A 33 -46.10 -17.21 14.27
C ALA A 33 -47.16 -16.45 15.08
N ARG A 34 -46.75 -15.36 15.73
CA ARG A 34 -47.64 -14.38 16.35
C ARG A 34 -47.97 -13.27 15.35
N PRO A 35 -49.13 -12.59 15.46
CA PRO A 35 -49.48 -11.49 14.56
C PRO A 35 -48.44 -10.36 14.50
N ASP A 36 -47.71 -10.15 15.59
CA ASP A 36 -46.67 -9.11 15.72
C ASP A 36 -45.27 -9.60 15.35
N ASP A 37 -45.05 -10.88 15.04
CA ASP A 37 -43.73 -11.37 14.64
C ASP A 37 -43.22 -10.70 13.35
N ILE A 38 -41.91 -10.49 13.31
CA ILE A 38 -41.22 -9.93 12.15
C ILE A 38 -40.21 -10.95 11.63
N LEU A 39 -40.40 -11.38 10.38
CA LEU A 39 -39.49 -12.30 9.71
C LEU A 39 -38.47 -11.53 8.85
N ILE A 40 -37.20 -11.80 9.07
CA ILE A 40 -36.08 -11.27 8.30
C ILE A 40 -35.58 -12.41 7.40
N ALA A 41 -35.90 -12.33 6.12
CA ALA A 41 -35.52 -13.34 5.14
C ALA A 41 -34.41 -12.81 4.23
N THR A 42 -33.36 -13.60 4.01
CA THR A 42 -32.23 -13.18 3.17
C THR A 42 -31.61 -14.39 2.50
N TYR A 43 -31.06 -14.24 1.29
CA TYR A 43 -30.08 -15.24 0.85
C TYR A 43 -28.83 -15.15 1.75
N PRO A 44 -28.12 -16.26 2.03
CA PRO A 44 -26.91 -16.21 2.84
C PRO A 44 -25.94 -15.15 2.32
N LYS A 45 -25.35 -14.36 3.22
CA LYS A 45 -24.44 -13.24 2.91
C LYS A 45 -25.06 -12.03 2.18
N ALA A 46 -26.37 -11.85 2.26
CA ALA A 46 -27.06 -10.65 1.76
C ALA A 46 -27.30 -9.54 2.82
N GLY A 47 -26.56 -9.53 3.94
CA GLY A 47 -26.67 -8.46 4.96
C GLY A 47 -27.58 -8.76 6.16
N THR A 48 -27.91 -10.03 6.40
CA THR A 48 -28.83 -10.50 7.46
C THR A 48 -28.53 -9.92 8.84
N THR A 49 -27.26 -9.91 9.26
CA THR A 49 -26.85 -9.38 10.58
C THR A 49 -27.08 -7.87 10.68
N TRP A 50 -26.85 -7.14 9.60
CA TRP A 50 -27.01 -5.68 9.57
C TRP A 50 -28.49 -5.31 9.75
N VAL A 51 -29.39 -5.91 8.95
CA VAL A 51 -30.84 -5.68 9.08
C VAL A 51 -31.38 -6.20 10.42
N SER A 52 -30.90 -7.35 10.91
CA SER A 52 -31.25 -7.84 12.25
C SER A 52 -30.93 -6.82 13.33
N TYR A 53 -29.75 -6.20 13.27
CA TYR A 53 -29.34 -5.22 14.28
C TYR A 53 -30.10 -3.90 14.14
N ILE A 54 -30.33 -3.42 12.91
CA ILE A 54 -31.17 -2.24 12.66
C ILE A 54 -32.56 -2.43 13.26
N LEU A 55 -33.22 -3.55 13.01
CA LEU A 55 -34.55 -3.81 13.56
C LEU A 55 -34.53 -3.97 15.09
N ASP A 56 -33.50 -4.62 15.66
CA ASP A 56 -33.36 -4.71 17.12
C ASP A 56 -33.17 -3.32 17.76
N LEU A 57 -32.40 -2.43 17.11
CA LEU A 57 -32.26 -1.03 17.54
C LEU A 57 -33.57 -0.24 17.42
N LEU A 58 -34.29 -0.38 16.32
CA LEU A 58 -35.55 0.35 16.09
C LEU A 58 -36.62 -0.03 17.12
N TYR A 59 -36.71 -1.31 17.46
CA TYR A 59 -37.74 -1.79 18.40
C TYR A 59 -37.32 -1.71 19.87
N PHE A 60 -36.04 -1.92 20.18
CA PHE A 60 -35.57 -2.07 21.57
C PHE A 60 -34.45 -1.11 21.97
N GLY A 61 -33.94 -0.31 21.04
CA GLY A 61 -32.79 0.57 21.28
C GLY A 61 -33.02 1.66 22.31
N GLN A 62 -34.27 2.12 22.47
CA GLN A 62 -34.66 3.11 23.48
C GLN A 62 -35.14 2.46 24.79
N SER A 63 -35.82 1.31 24.71
CA SER A 63 -36.46 0.68 25.87
C SER A 63 -35.59 -0.35 26.59
N SER A 64 -34.46 -0.76 26.00
CA SER A 64 -33.60 -1.83 26.53
C SER A 64 -32.14 -1.66 26.10
N LEU A 65 -31.51 -0.52 26.46
CA LEU A 65 -30.13 -0.23 26.06
C LEU A 65 -29.13 -1.35 26.44
N GLU A 66 -29.26 -1.92 27.64
CA GLU A 66 -28.35 -2.94 28.16
C GLU A 66 -28.39 -4.24 27.35
N ARG A 67 -29.49 -4.54 26.65
CA ARG A 67 -29.63 -5.74 25.80
C ARG A 67 -28.59 -5.77 24.69
N GLN A 68 -28.17 -4.61 24.20
CA GLN A 68 -27.21 -4.52 23.08
C GLN A 68 -25.80 -4.94 23.49
N THR A 69 -25.43 -4.71 24.75
CA THR A 69 -24.11 -5.02 25.30
C THR A 69 -24.06 -6.36 26.03
N SER A 70 -25.21 -6.88 26.47
CA SER A 70 -25.29 -8.09 27.31
C SER A 70 -25.71 -9.37 26.58
N ILE A 71 -26.45 -9.29 25.45
CA ILE A 71 -26.99 -10.47 24.76
C ILE A 71 -26.48 -10.54 23.30
N PRO A 72 -25.85 -11.65 22.88
CA PRO A 72 -25.42 -11.82 21.49
C PRO A 72 -26.56 -11.72 20.47
N ILE A 73 -26.29 -11.17 19.29
CA ILE A 73 -27.32 -10.93 18.27
C ILE A 73 -28.00 -12.22 17.76
N TYR A 74 -27.33 -13.37 17.84
CA TYR A 74 -27.92 -14.65 17.42
C TYR A 74 -28.95 -15.20 18.42
N GLU A 75 -28.90 -14.76 19.69
CA GLU A 75 -29.93 -15.06 20.70
C GLU A 75 -31.03 -14.00 20.69
N ARG A 76 -30.69 -12.75 20.36
CA ARG A 76 -31.66 -11.67 20.21
C ARG A 76 -32.58 -11.85 18.99
N VAL A 77 -32.01 -12.33 17.89
CA VAL A 77 -32.68 -12.58 16.61
C VAL A 77 -32.31 -13.99 16.13
N PRO A 78 -32.95 -15.06 16.64
CA PRO A 78 -32.61 -16.44 16.31
C PRO A 78 -32.96 -16.81 14.86
N PHE A 79 -32.18 -17.72 14.28
CA PHE A 79 -32.54 -18.38 13.02
C PHE A 79 -33.65 -19.41 13.27
N LEU A 80 -34.68 -19.42 12.43
CA LEU A 80 -35.79 -20.38 12.53
C LEU A 80 -35.31 -21.84 12.32
N GLU A 81 -34.41 -22.04 11.35
CA GLU A 81 -34.01 -23.35 10.83
C GLU A 81 -32.82 -24.01 11.52
N ILE A 82 -32.17 -23.34 12.48
CA ILE A 82 -30.96 -23.89 13.10
C ILE A 82 -31.30 -25.08 14.02
N ALA A 83 -30.58 -26.19 13.83
CA ALA A 83 -30.63 -27.38 14.68
C ALA A 83 -29.24 -28.03 14.83
N PHE A 84 -28.24 -27.24 15.22
CA PHE A 84 -26.90 -27.76 15.52
C PHE A 84 -26.88 -28.51 16.86
N PRO A 85 -26.21 -29.69 16.99
CA PRO A 85 -26.23 -30.49 18.21
C PRO A 85 -25.71 -29.79 19.48
N SER A 86 -24.86 -28.76 19.32
CA SER A 86 -24.25 -28.01 20.42
C SER A 86 -24.97 -26.70 20.75
N MET A 87 -26.17 -26.48 20.21
CA MET A 87 -26.95 -25.25 20.39
C MET A 87 -28.44 -25.58 20.58
N ASP A 88 -29.16 -24.71 21.28
CA ASP A 88 -30.62 -24.77 21.31
C ASP A 88 -31.18 -24.65 19.88
N GLN A 89 -32.24 -25.40 19.59
CA GLN A 89 -32.90 -25.33 18.28
C GLN A 89 -33.53 -23.95 18.09
N GLY A 90 -33.50 -23.45 16.86
CA GLY A 90 -34.04 -22.15 16.49
C GLY A 90 -35.48 -21.93 16.95
N THR A 91 -36.35 -22.92 16.72
CA THR A 91 -37.74 -22.92 17.17
C THR A 91 -37.87 -22.79 18.70
N ASP A 92 -37.01 -23.49 19.45
CA ASP A 92 -37.06 -23.51 20.91
C ASP A 92 -36.57 -22.17 21.49
N LEU A 93 -35.54 -21.55 20.87
CA LEU A 93 -35.10 -20.19 21.21
C LEU A 93 -36.21 -19.16 20.96
N LEU A 94 -36.91 -19.27 19.82
CA LEU A 94 -37.98 -18.35 19.44
C LEU A 94 -39.21 -18.45 20.36
N GLU A 95 -39.50 -19.61 20.93
CA GLU A 95 -40.56 -19.78 21.92
C GLU A 95 -40.22 -19.13 23.26
N LYS A 96 -38.93 -19.14 23.63
CA LYS A 96 -38.41 -18.55 24.88
C LYS A 96 -38.19 -17.04 24.81
N LEU A 97 -38.26 -16.42 23.62
CA LEU A 97 -38.04 -14.99 23.47
C LEU A 97 -39.08 -14.18 24.27
N PRO A 98 -38.65 -13.32 25.22
CA PRO A 98 -39.56 -12.52 26.03
C PRO A 98 -40.07 -11.26 25.30
N THR A 99 -39.54 -10.96 24.12
CA THR A 99 -39.81 -9.71 23.39
C THR A 99 -41.08 -9.80 22.55
N SER A 100 -41.76 -8.66 22.43
CA SER A 100 -42.85 -8.39 21.48
C SER A 100 -42.53 -7.07 20.78
N PRO A 101 -42.36 -7.05 19.44
CA PRO A 101 -42.43 -8.20 18.53
C PRO A 101 -41.27 -9.20 18.72
N ARG A 102 -41.40 -10.43 18.23
CA ARG A 102 -40.22 -11.31 18.06
C ARG A 102 -39.56 -11.00 16.72
N LEU A 103 -38.25 -10.79 16.74
CA LEU A 103 -37.43 -10.68 15.54
C LEU A 103 -36.89 -12.06 15.20
N ILE A 104 -37.27 -12.57 14.03
CA ILE A 104 -36.99 -13.93 13.57
C ILE A 104 -36.21 -13.83 12.27
N LYS A 105 -35.13 -14.60 12.07
CA LYS A 105 -34.42 -14.60 10.79
C LYS A 105 -34.40 -15.97 10.13
N THR A 106 -34.29 -15.96 8.80
CA THR A 106 -34.19 -17.18 8.00
C THR A 106 -33.46 -16.94 6.69
N HIS A 107 -32.85 -18.01 6.19
CA HIS A 107 -32.29 -18.16 4.86
C HIS A 107 -33.13 -19.06 3.95
N PHE A 108 -34.32 -19.46 4.41
CA PHE A 108 -35.18 -20.32 3.63
C PHE A 108 -35.66 -19.66 2.32
N PRO A 109 -35.67 -20.43 1.22
CA PRO A 109 -36.51 -20.15 0.07
C PRO A 109 -37.97 -19.96 0.51
N VAL A 110 -38.70 -19.10 -0.19
CA VAL A 110 -40.04 -18.67 0.20
C VAL A 110 -41.03 -19.83 0.43
N GLN A 111 -40.86 -20.96 -0.29
CA GLN A 111 -41.71 -22.15 -0.15
C GLN A 111 -41.52 -22.91 1.16
N PHE A 112 -40.44 -22.68 1.90
CA PHE A 112 -40.15 -23.34 3.18
C PHE A 112 -40.57 -22.52 4.40
N VAL A 113 -41.06 -21.29 4.19
CA VAL A 113 -41.58 -20.45 5.28
C VAL A 113 -42.87 -21.07 5.85
N PRO A 114 -42.99 -21.23 7.18
CA PRO A 114 -44.18 -21.82 7.80
C PRO A 114 -45.48 -21.09 7.42
N LYS A 115 -46.56 -21.86 7.27
CA LYS A 115 -47.87 -21.31 6.82
C LYS A 115 -48.42 -20.23 7.77
N SER A 116 -48.15 -20.37 9.06
CA SER A 116 -48.60 -19.45 10.11
C SER A 116 -48.14 -18.01 9.88
N PHE A 117 -46.96 -17.76 9.29
CA PHE A 117 -46.53 -16.39 8.95
C PHE A 117 -47.46 -15.70 7.95
N TRP A 118 -47.98 -16.48 6.99
CA TRP A 118 -48.91 -15.97 5.99
C TRP A 118 -50.32 -15.82 6.55
N GLU A 119 -50.77 -16.79 7.35
CA GLU A 119 -52.10 -16.82 7.97
C GLU A 119 -52.28 -15.70 9.00
N GLN A 120 -51.21 -15.37 9.76
CA GLN A 120 -51.21 -14.28 10.75
C GLN A 120 -50.88 -12.91 10.17
N ASN A 121 -50.71 -12.81 8.84
CA ASN A 121 -50.38 -11.58 8.14
C ASN A 121 -49.11 -10.87 8.68
N CYS A 122 -48.10 -11.63 9.12
CA CYS A 122 -46.86 -11.10 9.71
C CYS A 122 -46.10 -10.17 8.75
N LYS A 123 -45.34 -9.23 9.32
CA LYS A 123 -44.43 -8.36 8.57
C LYS A 123 -43.16 -9.10 8.21
N ILE A 124 -42.70 -8.93 6.98
CA ILE A 124 -41.49 -9.59 6.47
C ILE A 124 -40.56 -8.56 5.83
N VAL A 125 -39.28 -8.63 6.17
CA VAL A 125 -38.21 -7.88 5.52
C VAL A 125 -37.37 -8.86 4.72
N TYR A 126 -37.32 -8.66 3.40
CA TYR A 126 -36.45 -9.41 2.51
C TYR A 126 -35.31 -8.54 1.98
N VAL A 127 -34.07 -9.02 2.12
CA VAL A 127 -32.88 -8.33 1.59
C VAL A 127 -32.28 -9.12 0.43
N ALA A 128 -32.26 -8.50 -0.75
CA ALA A 128 -31.52 -8.98 -1.91
C ALA A 128 -30.13 -8.32 -1.96
N ARG A 129 -29.15 -9.02 -2.52
CA ARG A 129 -27.80 -8.48 -2.74
C ARG A 129 -27.33 -8.87 -4.13
N ASN A 130 -26.54 -8.03 -4.78
CA ASN A 130 -25.94 -8.33 -6.07
C ASN A 130 -25.32 -9.74 -6.09
N ALA A 131 -25.69 -10.56 -7.07
CA ALA A 131 -25.29 -11.96 -7.13
C ALA A 131 -23.76 -12.17 -7.15
N LYS A 132 -23.00 -11.25 -7.78
CA LYS A 132 -21.54 -11.33 -7.86
C LYS A 132 -20.91 -11.12 -6.49
N ASP A 133 -21.32 -10.07 -5.79
CA ASP A 133 -20.83 -9.75 -4.45
C ASP A 133 -21.27 -10.80 -3.44
N ASN A 134 -22.50 -11.30 -3.61
CA ASN A 134 -23.03 -12.37 -2.77
C ASN A 134 -22.21 -13.65 -2.95
N LEU A 135 -21.88 -14.06 -4.17
CA LEU A 135 -21.07 -15.25 -4.48
C LEU A 135 -19.69 -15.18 -3.82
N VAL A 136 -18.96 -14.06 -3.99
CA VAL A 136 -17.64 -13.88 -3.37
C VAL A 136 -17.75 -13.97 -1.86
N SER A 137 -18.72 -13.28 -1.26
CA SER A 137 -18.92 -13.27 0.19
C SER A 137 -19.32 -14.64 0.74
N TYR A 138 -20.10 -15.43 -0.01
CA TYR A 138 -20.52 -16.78 0.36
C TYR A 138 -19.32 -17.74 0.33
N PHE A 139 -18.52 -17.75 -0.74
CA PHE A 139 -17.33 -18.58 -0.82
C PHE A 139 -16.37 -18.40 0.38
N HIS A 140 -16.09 -17.16 0.75
CA HIS A 140 -15.23 -16.88 1.90
C HIS A 140 -15.85 -17.30 3.24
N MET A 141 -17.17 -17.21 3.38
CA MET A 141 -17.87 -17.73 4.56
C MET A 141 -17.74 -19.26 4.65
N ASP A 142 -17.96 -19.99 3.55
CA ASP A 142 -17.89 -21.46 3.56
C ASP A 142 -16.47 -21.98 3.81
N ARG A 143 -15.45 -21.20 3.42
CA ARG A 143 -14.06 -21.49 3.77
C ARG A 143 -13.79 -21.34 5.26
N MET A 144 -14.41 -20.36 5.90
CA MET A 144 -14.27 -20.09 7.33
C MET A 144 -15.09 -21.08 8.17
N THR A 145 -16.31 -21.42 7.74
CA THR A 145 -17.24 -22.24 8.51
C THR A 145 -16.96 -23.73 8.33
N LEU A 146 -16.79 -24.46 9.44
CA LEU A 146 -16.54 -25.91 9.44
C LEU A 146 -17.80 -26.78 9.43
N THR A 147 -18.98 -26.18 9.64
CA THR A 147 -20.26 -26.90 9.66
C THR A 147 -20.93 -27.01 8.30
N GLN A 148 -20.41 -26.30 7.29
CA GLN A 148 -20.90 -26.33 5.92
C GLN A 148 -20.05 -27.24 5.02
N PRO A 149 -20.60 -27.69 3.87
CA PRO A 149 -19.87 -28.47 2.89
C PRO A 149 -18.57 -27.81 2.48
N ASP A 150 -17.60 -28.60 2.01
CA ASP A 150 -16.33 -28.04 1.56
C ASP A 150 -16.56 -27.13 0.33
N PRO A 151 -16.17 -25.84 0.41
CA PRO A 151 -16.28 -24.93 -0.72
C PRO A 151 -15.34 -25.28 -1.88
N GLY A 152 -14.32 -26.12 -1.68
CA GLY A 152 -13.36 -26.46 -2.71
C GLY A 152 -12.62 -25.22 -3.25
N ASP A 153 -12.16 -25.30 -4.49
CA ASP A 153 -11.57 -24.16 -5.20
C ASP A 153 -12.66 -23.20 -5.74
N TRP A 154 -12.22 -21.98 -6.06
CA TRP A 154 -13.11 -20.92 -6.53
C TRP A 154 -13.88 -21.28 -7.81
N ASN A 155 -13.25 -21.97 -8.77
CA ASN A 155 -13.90 -22.29 -10.04
C ASN A 155 -14.99 -23.34 -9.84
N THR A 156 -14.71 -24.37 -9.05
CA THR A 156 -15.72 -25.38 -8.68
C THR A 156 -16.87 -24.75 -7.89
N TYR A 157 -16.57 -23.84 -6.95
CA TYR A 157 -17.60 -23.12 -6.20
C TYR A 157 -18.45 -22.22 -7.09
N PHE A 158 -17.82 -21.45 -7.99
CA PHE A 158 -18.50 -20.62 -8.98
C PHE A 158 -19.48 -21.44 -9.82
N GLN A 159 -19.04 -22.60 -10.34
CA GLN A 159 -19.92 -23.48 -11.12
C GLN A 159 -21.08 -24.04 -10.30
N ARG A 160 -20.83 -24.44 -9.05
CA ARG A 160 -21.89 -24.89 -8.13
C ARG A 160 -22.89 -23.78 -7.83
N PHE A 161 -22.44 -22.57 -7.58
CA PHE A 161 -23.30 -21.40 -7.37
C PHE A 161 -24.17 -21.13 -8.60
N MET A 162 -23.56 -21.13 -9.80
CA MET A 162 -24.29 -20.92 -11.05
C MET A 162 -25.32 -22.02 -11.35
N GLN A 163 -25.06 -23.25 -10.93
CA GLN A 163 -25.99 -24.37 -11.05
C GLN A 163 -27.01 -24.46 -9.90
N GLY A 164 -26.92 -23.58 -8.90
CA GLY A 164 -27.73 -23.67 -7.69
C GLY A 164 -27.45 -24.90 -6.83
N LYS A 165 -26.28 -25.55 -6.99
CA LYS A 165 -25.82 -26.71 -6.22
C LYS A 165 -25.01 -26.31 -4.98
N ILE A 166 -25.53 -25.34 -4.23
CA ILE A 166 -24.98 -24.85 -2.97
C ILE A 166 -26.09 -24.83 -1.92
N LEU A 167 -25.72 -24.69 -0.65
CA LEU A 167 -26.67 -24.63 0.44
C LEU A 167 -27.72 -23.53 0.21
N TYR A 168 -29.00 -23.84 0.45
CA TYR A 168 -30.18 -23.01 0.13
C TYR A 168 -30.49 -22.84 -1.37
N GLY A 169 -29.76 -23.53 -2.25
CA GLY A 169 -30.06 -23.63 -3.68
C GLY A 169 -29.68 -22.42 -4.51
N SER A 170 -30.32 -22.29 -5.67
CA SER A 170 -30.08 -21.23 -6.65
C SER A 170 -30.38 -19.85 -6.08
N TRP A 171 -29.38 -18.95 -6.13
CA TRP A 171 -29.57 -17.53 -5.79
C TRP A 171 -30.71 -16.91 -6.61
N TYR A 172 -30.79 -17.24 -7.91
CA TYR A 172 -31.81 -16.72 -8.81
C TYR A 172 -33.21 -17.14 -8.36
N ASP A 173 -33.41 -18.44 -8.11
CA ASP A 173 -34.73 -18.96 -7.72
C ASP A 173 -35.15 -18.44 -6.35
N HIS A 174 -34.20 -18.30 -5.43
CA HIS A 174 -34.45 -17.75 -4.10
C HIS A 174 -34.91 -16.29 -4.19
N VAL A 175 -34.13 -15.42 -4.84
CA VAL A 175 -34.39 -13.98 -4.94
C VAL A 175 -35.66 -13.70 -5.74
N ILE A 176 -35.87 -14.42 -6.85
CA ILE A 176 -37.08 -14.30 -7.68
C ILE A 176 -38.30 -14.85 -6.95
N GLY A 177 -38.18 -15.96 -6.21
CA GLY A 177 -39.27 -16.55 -5.44
C GLY A 177 -39.83 -15.57 -4.41
N TRP A 178 -38.95 -14.93 -3.64
CA TRP A 178 -39.33 -13.88 -2.69
C TRP A 178 -39.91 -12.64 -3.38
N TRP A 179 -39.39 -12.25 -4.54
CA TRP A 179 -39.94 -11.14 -5.33
C TRP A 179 -41.37 -11.44 -5.84
N LYS A 180 -41.61 -12.65 -6.35
CA LYS A 180 -42.95 -13.09 -6.77
C LYS A 180 -43.93 -13.10 -5.59
N LYS A 181 -43.48 -13.55 -4.41
CA LYS A 181 -44.33 -13.54 -3.21
C LYS A 181 -44.69 -12.12 -2.79
N LYS A 182 -43.76 -11.17 -2.84
CA LYS A 182 -44.03 -9.74 -2.59
C LYS A 182 -45.18 -9.20 -3.44
N GLN A 183 -45.32 -9.66 -4.69
CA GLN A 183 -46.40 -9.22 -5.59
C GLN A 183 -47.80 -9.69 -5.13
N SER A 184 -47.88 -10.78 -4.37
CA SER A 184 -49.15 -11.35 -3.88
C SER A 184 -49.38 -11.14 -2.38
N TYR A 185 -48.38 -10.64 -1.66
CA TYR A 185 -48.42 -10.46 -0.20
C TYR A 185 -47.82 -9.11 0.17
N ALA A 186 -48.69 -8.16 0.52
CA ALA A 186 -48.35 -6.74 0.69
C ALA A 186 -47.39 -6.46 1.86
N ASN A 187 -47.37 -7.33 2.87
CA ASN A 187 -46.54 -7.16 4.08
C ASN A 187 -45.07 -7.60 3.91
N ILE A 188 -44.57 -7.68 2.67
CA ILE A 188 -43.13 -7.87 2.37
C ILE A 188 -42.49 -6.53 1.98
N HIS A 189 -41.66 -6.01 2.88
CA HIS A 189 -40.68 -5.00 2.53
C HIS A 189 -39.50 -5.68 1.84
N TYR A 190 -39.20 -5.29 0.61
CA TYR A 190 -38.14 -5.88 -0.20
C TYR A 190 -37.15 -4.77 -0.51
N MET A 191 -35.90 -4.98 -0.13
CA MET A 191 -34.84 -3.99 -0.23
C MET A 191 -33.56 -4.60 -0.78
N PHE A 192 -32.68 -3.75 -1.32
CA PHE A 192 -31.36 -4.17 -1.78
C PHE A 192 -30.28 -3.78 -0.76
N TYR A 193 -29.31 -4.67 -0.59
CA TYR A 193 -28.16 -4.45 0.28
C TYR A 193 -27.35 -3.22 -0.16
N GLU A 194 -27.30 -2.97 -1.46
CA GLU A 194 -26.60 -1.84 -2.07
C GLU A 194 -27.20 -0.49 -1.63
N ASP A 195 -28.52 -0.38 -1.57
CA ASP A 195 -29.22 0.83 -1.09
C ASP A 195 -28.85 1.14 0.38
N MET A 196 -28.64 0.09 1.20
CA MET A 196 -28.23 0.25 2.60
C MET A 196 -26.82 0.83 2.73
N ILE A 197 -25.92 0.53 1.79
CA ILE A 197 -24.57 1.08 1.76
C ILE A 197 -24.61 2.57 1.38
N GLU A 198 -25.41 2.92 0.38
CA GLU A 198 -25.53 4.31 -0.07
C GLU A 198 -26.09 5.23 1.04
N MET A 199 -27.05 4.75 1.83
CA MET A 199 -27.58 5.47 2.98
C MET A 199 -26.56 5.69 4.12
N ALA A 200 -25.47 4.92 4.16
CA ALA A 200 -24.44 5.02 5.19
C ALA A 200 -23.32 6.01 4.84
N ALA A 201 -23.26 6.54 3.61
CA ALA A 201 -22.27 7.53 3.20
C ALA A 201 -22.76 8.96 3.55
N PRO A 202 -21.95 9.81 4.21
CA PRO A 202 -22.29 11.21 4.41
C PRO A 202 -22.51 11.91 3.07
N VAL A 203 -23.63 12.64 2.93
CA VAL A 203 -23.89 13.48 1.75
C VAL A 203 -22.95 14.68 1.79
N ARG A 204 -22.19 14.91 0.71
CA ARG A 204 -21.33 16.09 0.55
C ARG A 204 -22.19 17.35 0.43
N GLU A 205 -21.84 18.41 1.15
CA GLU A 205 -22.55 19.69 1.09
C GLU A 205 -22.15 20.51 -0.16
N GLU A 206 -23.06 21.37 -0.63
CA GLU A 206 -22.77 22.32 -1.69
C GLU A 206 -22.29 23.66 -1.13
N LEU A 207 -21.41 24.35 -1.89
CA LEU A 207 -21.01 25.71 -1.56
C LEU A 207 -22.16 26.68 -1.87
N PHE A 208 -22.38 27.64 -0.99
CA PHE A 208 -23.25 28.78 -1.26
C PHE A 208 -22.54 30.09 -0.90
N ASP A 209 -23.03 31.20 -1.45
CA ASP A 209 -22.49 32.52 -1.14
C ASP A 209 -22.95 32.97 0.25
N PHE A 210 -22.00 33.08 1.17
CA PHE A 210 -22.22 33.58 2.51
C PHE A 210 -21.53 34.95 2.64
N GLN A 211 -22.29 36.01 2.39
CA GLN A 211 -21.82 37.40 2.46
C GLN A 211 -20.56 37.65 1.61
N GLY A 212 -20.53 37.12 0.38
CA GLY A 212 -19.42 37.28 -0.56
C GLY A 212 -18.29 36.24 -0.41
N VAL A 213 -18.47 35.24 0.47
CA VAL A 213 -17.49 34.17 0.71
C VAL A 213 -18.18 32.80 0.53
N PRO A 214 -17.65 31.90 -0.32
CA PRO A 214 -18.19 30.55 -0.46
C PRO A 214 -18.05 29.75 0.85
N MET A 215 -19.18 29.30 1.39
CA MET A 215 -19.29 28.54 2.64
C MET A 215 -20.19 27.30 2.48
N ILE A 216 -20.17 26.43 3.49
CA ILE A 216 -21.10 25.30 3.65
C ILE A 216 -21.81 25.41 5.00
N ASN A 217 -22.94 24.70 5.16
CA ASN A 217 -23.83 24.84 6.31
C ASN A 217 -23.14 24.50 7.62
N CYS A 218 -22.26 23.50 7.64
CA CYS A 218 -21.56 23.12 8.87
C CYS A 218 -20.62 24.20 9.44
N PHE A 219 -20.38 25.30 8.72
CA PHE A 219 -19.59 26.45 9.19
C PHE A 219 -20.37 27.77 9.24
N SER A 220 -21.66 27.75 8.92
CA SER A 220 -22.51 28.95 8.85
C SER A 220 -23.85 28.79 9.56
N SER A 221 -24.30 27.57 9.84
CA SER A 221 -25.60 27.30 10.48
C SER A 221 -25.71 27.86 11.89
N ASN A 222 -24.58 28.01 12.59
CA ASN A 222 -24.51 28.56 13.94
C ASN A 222 -24.06 30.04 13.96
N TRP A 223 -24.20 30.75 12.84
CA TRP A 223 -23.65 32.10 12.66
C TRP A 223 -24.13 33.11 13.71
N GLU A 224 -25.40 33.08 14.10
CA GLU A 224 -25.93 34.00 15.12
C GLU A 224 -25.21 33.84 16.47
N LYS A 225 -24.98 32.60 16.92
CA LYS A 225 -24.20 32.35 18.14
C LYS A 225 -22.76 32.84 17.97
N VAL A 226 -22.13 32.58 16.83
CA VAL A 226 -20.76 33.01 16.56
C VAL A 226 -20.65 34.54 16.58
N GLN A 227 -21.56 35.28 15.95
CA GLN A 227 -21.56 36.74 15.98
C GLN A 227 -21.76 37.31 17.39
N SER A 228 -22.60 36.66 18.20
CA SER A 228 -22.90 37.05 19.58
C SER A 228 -21.84 36.60 20.59
N PHE A 229 -20.85 35.80 20.18
CA PHE A 229 -19.83 35.24 21.04
C PHE A 229 -19.09 36.33 21.82
N GLN A 230 -18.92 36.11 23.13
CA GLN A 230 -18.21 37.03 24.02
C GLN A 230 -16.80 36.50 24.29
N ALA A 231 -15.82 37.13 23.64
CA ALA A 231 -14.41 36.88 23.93
C ALA A 231 -14.05 37.37 25.34
N ARG A 232 -13.08 36.71 25.97
CA ARG A 232 -12.43 37.14 27.21
C ARG A 232 -11.13 37.90 26.88
N PRO A 233 -10.69 38.86 27.72
CA PRO A 233 -9.44 39.60 27.48
C PRO A 233 -8.21 38.70 27.28
N ASP A 234 -8.18 37.53 27.93
CA ASP A 234 -7.07 36.59 27.85
C ASP A 234 -7.24 35.53 26.75
N ASP A 235 -8.35 35.50 26.01
CA ASP A 235 -8.51 34.55 24.90
C ASP A 235 -7.42 34.72 23.83
N ILE A 236 -6.93 33.59 23.31
CA ILE A 236 -5.97 33.53 22.21
C ILE A 236 -6.66 32.98 20.97
N LEU A 237 -6.81 33.81 19.94
CA LEU A 237 -7.39 33.40 18.66
C LEU A 237 -6.30 32.93 17.71
N ILE A 238 -6.44 31.71 17.18
CA ILE A 238 -5.57 31.10 16.19
C ILE A 238 -6.28 31.14 14.84
N ALA A 239 -5.89 32.10 14.01
CA ALA A 239 -6.53 32.33 12.71
C ALA A 239 -5.63 31.85 11.58
N THR A 240 -6.19 31.12 10.62
CA THR A 240 -5.41 30.60 9.49
C THR A 240 -6.32 30.42 8.28
N TYR A 241 -5.83 30.58 7.06
CA TYR A 241 -6.52 29.97 5.93
C TYR A 241 -6.47 28.43 6.09
N PRO A 242 -7.49 27.66 5.66
CA PRO A 242 -7.48 26.21 5.79
C PRO A 242 -6.17 25.60 5.29
N LYS A 243 -5.61 24.66 6.07
CA LYS A 243 -4.35 23.93 5.78
C LYS A 243 -3.05 24.75 5.85
N ALA A 244 -3.06 25.91 6.52
CA ALA A 244 -1.86 26.73 6.69
C ALA A 244 -1.03 26.41 7.95
N GLY A 245 -1.36 25.36 8.73
CA GLY A 245 -0.59 24.97 9.92
C GLY A 245 -1.32 25.07 11.26
N THR A 246 -2.65 25.24 11.22
CA THR A 246 -3.51 25.48 12.40
C THR A 246 -3.30 24.47 13.52
N THR A 247 -3.32 23.17 13.23
CA THR A 247 -3.13 22.11 14.23
C THR A 247 -1.74 22.18 14.87
N TRP A 248 -0.73 22.57 14.10
CA TRP A 248 0.64 22.66 14.59
C TRP A 248 0.79 23.79 15.61
N VAL A 249 0.31 24.98 15.26
CA VAL A 249 0.31 26.14 16.18
C VAL A 249 -0.63 25.94 17.36
N SER A 250 -1.79 25.31 17.15
CA SER A 250 -2.70 24.94 18.24
C SER A 250 -2.02 24.05 19.27
N TYR A 251 -1.23 23.07 18.81
CA TYR A 251 -0.53 22.18 19.72
C TYR A 251 0.66 22.85 20.41
N ILE A 252 1.41 23.72 19.71
CA ILE A 252 2.46 24.55 20.32
C ILE A 252 1.87 25.39 21.46
N LEU A 253 0.77 26.10 21.22
CA LEU A 253 0.13 26.94 22.23
C LEU A 253 -0.44 26.13 23.40
N ASP A 254 -1.07 24.99 23.14
CA ASP A 254 -1.58 24.11 24.20
C ASP A 254 -0.44 23.58 25.08
N LEU A 255 0.72 23.24 24.50
CA LEU A 255 1.90 22.84 25.27
C LEU A 255 2.54 24.01 26.03
N LEU A 256 2.58 25.21 25.47
CA LEU A 256 3.15 26.38 26.14
C LEU A 256 2.34 26.79 27.38
N TYR A 257 1.01 26.75 27.30
CA TYR A 257 0.13 27.14 28.41
C TYR A 257 -0.14 26.00 29.40
N PHE A 258 -0.31 24.77 28.93
CA PHE A 258 -0.81 23.66 29.74
C PHE A 258 0.13 22.46 29.81
N GLY A 259 1.28 22.52 29.13
CA GLY A 259 2.21 21.40 29.01
C GLY A 259 2.82 20.92 30.32
N GLN A 260 2.87 21.79 31.34
CA GLN A 260 3.38 21.48 32.68
C GLN A 260 2.27 21.28 33.72
N SER A 261 1.14 21.96 33.58
CA SER A 261 0.04 21.98 34.56
C SER A 261 -1.04 20.93 34.28
N SER A 262 -1.09 20.35 33.08
CA SER A 262 -2.13 19.41 32.67
C SER A 262 -1.61 18.37 31.66
N LEU A 263 -0.63 17.56 32.05
CA LEU A 263 -0.03 16.56 31.15
C LEU A 263 -1.04 15.56 30.59
N GLU A 264 -1.98 15.10 31.42
CA GLU A 264 -2.98 14.07 31.05
C GLU A 264 -3.87 14.51 29.88
N ARG A 265 -4.17 15.81 29.79
CA ARG A 265 -4.97 16.39 28.71
C ARG A 265 -4.38 16.13 27.32
N GLN A 266 -3.06 15.96 27.20
CA GLN A 266 -2.40 15.67 25.92
C GLN A 266 -2.64 14.24 25.44
N THR A 267 -3.00 13.33 26.34
CA THR A 267 -3.23 11.91 26.07
C THR A 267 -4.70 11.50 26.13
N SER A 268 -5.57 12.32 26.74
CA SER A 268 -6.98 12.00 26.95
C SER A 268 -7.96 12.86 26.16
N ILE A 269 -7.57 14.06 25.70
CA ILE A 269 -8.49 15.00 25.04
C ILE A 269 -7.99 15.32 23.61
N PRO A 270 -8.79 15.05 22.57
CA PRO A 270 -8.44 15.40 21.19
C PRO A 270 -8.21 16.90 20.99
N ILE A 271 -7.31 17.26 20.07
CA ILE A 271 -6.92 18.66 19.84
C ILE A 271 -8.09 19.57 19.45
N TYR A 272 -9.12 19.03 18.80
CA TYR A 272 -10.29 19.79 18.38
C TYR A 272 -11.27 20.10 19.53
N GLU A 273 -11.18 19.39 20.65
CA GLU A 273 -11.87 19.74 21.91
C GLU A 273 -10.98 20.62 22.79
N ARG A 274 -9.66 20.43 22.70
CA ARG A 274 -8.68 21.27 23.39
C ARG A 274 -8.63 22.69 22.87
N VAL A 275 -8.72 22.84 21.55
CA VAL A 275 -8.71 24.09 20.81
C VAL A 275 -9.92 24.08 19.87
N PRO A 276 -11.12 24.39 20.38
CA PRO A 276 -12.37 24.32 19.63
C PRO A 276 -12.36 25.16 18.36
N PHE A 277 -13.01 24.62 17.33
CA PHE A 277 -13.21 25.30 16.06
C PHE A 277 -14.45 26.19 16.14
N MET A 278 -14.26 27.50 16.36
CA MET A 278 -15.32 28.43 16.73
C MET A 278 -16.57 28.34 15.84
N GLU A 279 -16.38 28.34 14.51
CA GLU A 279 -17.48 28.33 13.54
C GLU A 279 -18.08 26.95 13.24
N SER A 280 -17.54 25.87 13.81
CA SER A 280 -18.02 24.52 13.51
C SER A 280 -19.40 24.21 14.10
N ALA A 281 -20.24 23.57 13.30
CA ALA A 281 -21.56 23.09 13.66
C ALA A 281 -21.83 21.78 12.91
N PHE A 282 -20.99 20.77 13.17
CA PHE A 282 -21.10 19.46 12.53
C PHE A 282 -22.29 18.67 13.09
N PRO A 283 -23.03 17.92 12.25
CA PRO A 283 -24.07 17.01 12.72
C PRO A 283 -23.53 16.02 13.75
N SER A 284 -24.29 15.79 14.82
CA SER A 284 -23.96 14.82 15.88
C SER A 284 -22.70 15.14 16.71
N MET A 285 -22.25 16.41 16.71
CA MET A 285 -21.22 16.93 17.61
C MET A 285 -21.69 18.23 18.27
N ASP A 286 -21.13 18.57 19.43
CA ASP A 286 -21.30 19.90 20.02
C ASP A 286 -20.78 20.99 19.06
N THR A 287 -21.45 22.13 18.99
CA THR A 287 -20.95 23.24 18.16
C THR A 287 -19.66 23.82 18.76
N GLY A 288 -18.87 24.50 17.93
CA GLY A 288 -17.66 25.19 18.36
C GLY A 288 -17.90 26.14 19.52
N ILE A 289 -19.01 26.89 19.50
CA ILE A 289 -19.41 27.79 20.58
C ILE A 289 -19.75 27.01 21.85
N ASP A 290 -20.54 25.93 21.74
CA ASP A 290 -20.90 25.12 22.91
C ASP A 290 -19.65 24.49 23.57
N LEU A 291 -18.65 24.09 22.77
CA LEU A 291 -17.36 23.63 23.27
C LEU A 291 -16.57 24.75 23.97
N LEU A 292 -16.54 25.96 23.38
CA LEU A 292 -15.83 27.12 23.95
C LEU A 292 -16.43 27.61 25.27
N GLU A 293 -17.72 27.45 25.47
CA GLU A 293 -18.41 27.77 26.72
C GLU A 293 -18.10 26.76 27.83
N LYS A 294 -17.90 25.49 27.45
CA LYS A 294 -17.53 24.39 28.37
C LYS A 294 -16.04 24.35 28.74
N LEU A 295 -15.18 25.10 28.05
CA LEU A 295 -13.75 25.09 28.32
C LEU A 295 -13.42 25.64 29.73
N PRO A 296 -12.79 24.83 30.61
CA PRO A 296 -12.43 25.27 31.96
C PRO A 296 -11.13 26.10 32.00
N THR A 297 -10.41 26.19 30.89
CA THR A 297 -9.06 26.79 30.83
C THR A 297 -9.11 28.31 30.69
N SER A 298 -8.17 28.98 31.36
CA SER A 298 -7.79 30.37 31.10
C SER A 298 -6.28 30.41 30.82
N PRO A 299 -5.82 30.92 29.68
CA PRO A 299 -6.63 31.45 28.57
C PRO A 299 -7.39 30.36 27.80
N ARG A 300 -8.43 30.72 27.04
CA ARG A 300 -8.99 29.80 26.04
C ARG A 300 -8.18 29.90 24.75
N LEU A 301 -7.84 28.75 24.18
CA LEU A 301 -7.25 28.65 22.85
C LEU A 301 -8.37 28.37 21.86
N ILE A 302 -8.54 29.25 20.88
CA ILE A 302 -9.69 29.24 19.96
C ILE A 302 -9.15 29.20 18.53
N LYS A 303 -9.60 28.27 17.68
CA LYS A 303 -9.20 28.28 16.26
C LYS A 303 -10.33 28.79 15.36
N THR A 304 -9.94 29.45 14.27
CA THR A 304 -10.85 29.88 13.21
C THR A 304 -10.17 29.86 11.83
N HIS A 305 -10.99 29.68 10.80
CA HIS A 305 -10.65 29.83 9.38
C HIS A 305 -11.35 31.02 8.74
N PHE A 306 -12.04 31.84 9.53
CA PHE A 306 -12.74 32.99 9.02
C PHE A 306 -11.81 34.05 8.40
N PRO A 307 -12.21 34.60 7.24
CA PRO A 307 -11.74 35.91 6.81
C PRO A 307 -11.94 36.96 7.90
N VAL A 308 -11.06 37.95 7.95
CA VAL A 308 -11.00 38.92 9.05
C VAL A 308 -12.32 39.64 9.33
N GLN A 309 -13.17 39.84 8.31
CA GLN A 309 -14.48 40.49 8.42
C GLN A 309 -15.53 39.66 9.17
N PHE A 310 -15.33 38.36 9.33
CA PHE A 310 -16.27 37.47 10.05
C PHE A 310 -15.85 37.19 11.49
N VAL A 311 -14.68 37.65 11.92
CA VAL A 311 -14.25 37.51 13.32
C VAL A 311 -15.17 38.34 14.22
N PRO A 312 -15.73 37.76 15.32
CA PRO A 312 -16.63 38.47 16.22
C PRO A 312 -16.02 39.76 16.78
N LYS A 313 -16.85 40.81 16.91
CA LYS A 313 -16.38 42.14 17.32
C LYS A 313 -15.71 42.14 18.69
N SER A 314 -16.18 41.28 19.60
CA SER A 314 -15.66 41.15 20.96
C SER A 314 -14.16 40.87 21.01
N PHE A 315 -13.58 40.13 20.05
CA PHE A 315 -12.12 39.89 20.03
C PHE A 315 -11.31 41.18 19.88
N TRP A 316 -11.83 42.13 19.10
CA TRP A 316 -11.21 43.43 18.89
C TRP A 316 -11.43 44.35 20.09
N GLU A 317 -12.65 44.35 20.64
CA GLU A 317 -13.05 45.17 21.79
C GLU A 317 -12.31 44.78 23.07
N GLN A 318 -12.08 43.48 23.28
CA GLN A 318 -11.34 42.95 24.43
C GLN A 318 -9.82 42.96 24.23
N ASN A 319 -9.34 43.49 23.11
CA ASN A 319 -7.93 43.56 22.75
C ASN A 319 -7.20 42.20 22.81
N CYS A 320 -7.89 41.10 22.45
CA CYS A 320 -7.37 39.73 22.49
C CYS A 320 -6.10 39.57 21.64
N LYS A 321 -5.22 38.64 22.04
CA LYS A 321 -4.05 38.25 21.25
C LYS A 321 -4.46 37.30 20.13
N ILE A 322 -3.95 37.54 18.94
CA ILE A 322 -4.22 36.72 17.76
C ILE A 322 -2.92 36.18 17.19
N VAL A 323 -2.87 34.87 16.93
CA VAL A 323 -1.80 34.22 16.19
C VAL A 323 -2.33 33.86 14.81
N TYR A 324 -1.82 34.53 13.78
CA TYR A 324 -2.13 34.24 12.39
C TYR A 324 -1.01 33.46 11.72
N VAL A 325 -1.34 32.35 11.05
CA VAL A 325 -0.35 31.58 10.27
C VAL A 325 -0.72 31.59 8.79
N ALA A 326 0.20 32.09 7.98
CA ALA A 326 0.15 32.01 6.53
C ALA A 326 0.97 30.83 6.02
N ARG A 327 0.59 30.29 4.87
CA ARG A 327 1.36 29.29 4.12
C ARG A 327 1.29 29.65 2.65
N ASN A 328 2.36 29.36 1.91
CA ASN A 328 2.40 29.62 0.48
C ASN A 328 1.20 28.97 -0.25
N ALA A 329 0.57 29.73 -1.16
CA ALA A 329 -0.69 29.33 -1.80
C ALA A 329 -0.64 27.98 -2.51
N LYS A 330 0.51 27.62 -3.11
CA LYS A 330 0.67 26.38 -3.88
C LYS A 330 0.58 25.15 -2.98
N ASP A 331 1.37 25.13 -1.90
CA ASP A 331 1.35 24.01 -0.96
C ASP A 331 0.04 23.96 -0.19
N ASN A 332 -0.53 25.14 0.07
CA ASN A 332 -1.80 25.27 0.75
C ASN A 332 -2.95 24.69 -0.09
N MET A 333 -3.03 25.02 -1.38
CA MET A 333 -3.97 24.44 -2.34
C MET A 333 -3.83 22.92 -2.47
N VAL A 334 -2.61 22.40 -2.63
CA VAL A 334 -2.38 20.94 -2.71
C VAL A 334 -2.86 20.26 -1.43
N SER A 335 -2.55 20.86 -0.27
CA SER A 335 -3.00 20.33 1.01
C SER A 335 -4.52 20.41 1.20
N PHE A 336 -5.18 21.42 0.62
CA PHE A 336 -6.62 21.62 0.71
C PHE A 336 -7.35 20.60 -0.17
N PHE A 337 -6.90 20.39 -1.41
CA PHE A 337 -7.44 19.36 -2.29
C PHE A 337 -7.49 17.98 -1.64
N HIS A 338 -6.42 17.56 -0.98
CA HIS A 338 -6.40 16.28 -0.28
C HIS A 338 -7.32 16.25 0.95
N MET A 339 -7.49 17.38 1.64
CA MET A 339 -8.46 17.48 2.73
C MET A 339 -9.90 17.34 2.20
N ASP A 340 -10.26 18.07 1.15
CA ASP A 340 -11.62 18.01 0.59
C ASP A 340 -11.96 16.60 0.07
N ARG A 341 -10.95 15.87 -0.42
CA ARG A 341 -11.11 14.47 -0.83
C ARG A 341 -11.44 13.56 0.36
N MET A 342 -10.74 13.70 1.49
CA MET A 342 -10.97 12.82 2.66
C MET A 342 -12.19 13.24 3.48
N THR A 343 -12.54 14.54 3.53
CA THR A 343 -13.64 15.05 4.35
C THR A 343 -14.96 14.85 3.62
N LEU A 344 -15.79 13.94 4.12
CA LEU A 344 -16.99 13.43 3.44
C LEU A 344 -18.15 14.42 3.41
N ILE A 345 -18.09 15.48 4.21
CA ILE A 345 -19.07 16.57 4.23
C ILE A 345 -18.68 17.75 3.34
N HIS A 346 -17.41 17.86 2.93
CA HIS A 346 -16.98 18.94 2.05
C HIS A 346 -17.53 18.73 0.63
N PRO A 347 -17.74 19.81 -0.14
CA PRO A 347 -18.08 19.72 -1.55
C PRO A 347 -17.10 18.85 -2.31
N ASP A 348 -17.58 18.15 -3.35
CA ASP A 348 -16.70 17.29 -4.14
C ASP A 348 -15.55 18.10 -4.77
N PRO A 349 -14.28 17.78 -4.45
CA PRO A 349 -13.13 18.45 -5.05
C PRO A 349 -12.95 18.15 -6.54
N GLY A 350 -13.60 17.12 -7.10
CA GLY A 350 -13.47 16.74 -8.50
C GLY A 350 -12.02 16.39 -8.87
N ASP A 351 -11.68 16.54 -10.15
CA ASP A 351 -10.30 16.36 -10.61
C ASP A 351 -9.41 17.57 -10.24
N TRP A 352 -8.09 17.34 -10.27
CA TRP A 352 -7.11 18.34 -9.88
C TRP A 352 -7.17 19.63 -10.71
N ASN A 353 -7.42 19.54 -12.03
CA ASN A 353 -7.43 20.73 -12.88
C ASN A 353 -8.65 21.61 -12.58
N THR A 354 -9.81 20.98 -12.39
CA THR A 354 -11.02 21.69 -11.96
C THR A 354 -10.84 22.32 -10.59
N TYR A 355 -10.24 21.59 -9.64
CA TYR A 355 -9.94 22.13 -8.31
C TYR A 355 -8.97 23.32 -8.36
N PHE A 356 -7.89 23.22 -9.14
CA PHE A 356 -6.91 24.27 -9.35
C PHE A 356 -7.57 25.57 -9.84
N GLN A 357 -8.45 25.47 -10.83
CA GLN A 357 -9.18 26.64 -11.36
C GLN A 357 -10.11 27.25 -10.30
N ARG A 358 -10.83 26.42 -9.54
CA ARG A 358 -11.70 26.90 -8.45
C ARG A 358 -10.90 27.62 -7.36
N PHE A 359 -9.75 27.07 -6.96
CA PHE A 359 -8.85 27.69 -5.98
C PHE A 359 -8.38 29.07 -6.46
N MET A 360 -7.91 29.16 -7.70
CA MET A 360 -7.44 30.43 -8.30
C MET A 360 -8.54 31.50 -8.38
N GLN A 361 -9.80 31.08 -8.57
CA GLN A 361 -10.97 31.97 -8.61
C GLN A 361 -11.53 32.29 -7.21
N GLY A 362 -10.98 31.70 -6.14
CA GLY A 362 -11.54 31.81 -4.80
C GLY A 362 -12.91 31.15 -4.63
N LYS A 363 -13.30 30.24 -5.55
CA LYS A 363 -14.55 29.47 -5.51
C LYS A 363 -14.40 28.16 -4.73
N ILE A 364 -13.83 28.26 -3.55
CA ILE A 364 -13.60 27.16 -2.62
C ILE A 364 -14.02 27.59 -1.22
N LEU A 365 -14.17 26.63 -0.32
CA LEU A 365 -14.57 26.87 1.06
C LEU A 365 -13.63 27.90 1.73
N TYR A 366 -14.21 28.89 2.44
CA TYR A 366 -13.54 30.08 3.02
C TYR A 366 -13.01 31.10 1.98
N GLY A 367 -13.34 30.91 0.69
CA GLY A 367 -13.09 31.86 -0.38
C GLY A 367 -11.64 31.97 -0.84
N SER A 368 -11.31 33.14 -1.39
CA SER A 368 -10.00 33.44 -1.98
C SER A 368 -8.88 33.43 -0.93
N TRP A 369 -7.88 32.56 -1.14
CA TRP A 369 -6.65 32.58 -0.35
C TRP A 369 -5.98 33.96 -0.35
N TYR A 370 -5.98 34.65 -1.50
CA TYR A 370 -5.35 35.96 -1.65
C TYR A 370 -6.02 36.99 -0.74
N ASP A 371 -7.35 37.08 -0.81
CA ASP A 371 -8.11 38.07 -0.04
C ASP A 371 -8.05 37.77 1.46
N HIS A 372 -8.08 36.49 1.83
CA HIS A 372 -7.96 36.06 3.21
C HIS A 372 -6.61 36.48 3.82
N VAL A 373 -5.50 36.09 3.20
CA VAL A 373 -4.15 36.38 3.68
C VAL A 373 -3.86 37.88 3.69
N ILE A 374 -4.26 38.60 2.63
CA ILE A 374 -4.10 40.07 2.55
C ILE A 374 -4.96 40.78 3.61
N GLY A 375 -6.20 40.33 3.83
CA GLY A 375 -7.11 40.92 4.81
C GLY A 375 -6.53 40.85 6.22
N TRP A 376 -6.02 39.68 6.61
CA TRP A 376 -5.34 39.50 7.89
C TRP A 376 -4.04 40.29 8.00
N TRP A 377 -3.25 40.38 6.93
CA TRP A 377 -2.04 41.20 6.90
C TRP A 377 -2.34 42.70 7.05
N LYS A 378 -3.38 43.20 6.38
CA LYS A 378 -3.85 44.59 6.53
C LYS A 378 -4.31 44.85 7.96
N LYS A 379 -5.05 43.92 8.57
CA LYS A 379 -5.52 44.07 9.96
C LYS A 379 -4.36 44.17 10.94
N LYS A 380 -3.29 43.37 10.76
CA LYS A 380 -2.04 43.46 11.56
C LYS A 380 -1.46 44.88 11.59
N GLN A 381 -1.56 45.64 10.50
CA GLN A 381 -1.05 47.02 10.44
C GLN A 381 -1.83 47.98 11.35
N SER A 382 -3.11 47.69 11.59
CA SER A 382 -4.01 48.50 12.42
C SER A 382 -4.23 47.97 13.84
N TYR A 383 -3.82 46.73 14.12
CA TYR A 383 -4.08 46.04 15.39
C TYR A 383 -2.81 45.35 15.87
N ALA A 384 -2.17 45.92 16.90
CA ALA A 384 -0.84 45.51 17.35
C ALA A 384 -0.79 44.08 17.94
N ASN A 385 -1.92 43.57 18.44
CA ASN A 385 -2.02 42.26 19.07
C ASN A 385 -2.21 41.11 18.05
N ILE A 386 -1.60 41.20 16.86
CA ILE A 386 -1.51 40.10 15.89
C ILE A 386 -0.04 39.66 15.73
N HIS A 387 0.26 38.45 16.17
CA HIS A 387 1.47 37.75 15.76
C HIS A 387 1.22 37.03 14.45
N TYR A 388 1.91 37.46 13.40
CA TYR A 388 1.75 36.89 12.06
C TYR A 388 3.02 36.12 11.71
N MET A 389 2.87 34.83 11.49
CA MET A 389 3.95 33.89 11.22
C MET A 389 3.70 33.10 9.94
N PHE A 390 4.74 32.45 9.43
CA PHE A 390 4.71 31.67 8.21
C PHE A 390 4.99 30.19 8.50
N PHE A 391 4.21 29.31 7.88
CA PHE A 391 4.39 27.87 7.98
C PHE A 391 5.80 27.45 7.55
N GLU A 392 6.34 28.11 6.54
CA GLU A 392 7.68 27.86 6.00
C GLU A 392 8.77 28.14 7.05
N ASP A 393 8.64 29.26 7.79
CA ASP A 393 9.57 29.63 8.86
C ASP A 393 9.51 28.62 10.02
N MET A 394 8.33 28.08 10.32
CA MET A 394 8.17 27.03 11.34
C MET A 394 8.90 25.73 10.97
N ILE A 395 8.92 25.38 9.68
CA ILE A 395 9.65 24.22 9.18
C ILE A 395 11.16 24.49 9.18
N GLU A 396 11.57 25.69 8.78
CA GLU A 396 12.97 26.10 8.75
C GLU A 396 13.59 26.06 10.15
N ASP A 397 12.94 26.70 11.12
CA ASP A 397 13.41 26.75 12.50
C ASP A 397 12.23 26.86 13.48
N THR A 398 11.73 25.69 13.89
CA THR A 398 10.62 25.62 14.85
C THR A 398 10.98 26.28 16.19
N GLY A 399 12.23 26.21 16.64
CA GLY A 399 12.67 26.81 17.91
C GLY A 399 12.57 28.33 17.86
N ARG A 400 13.11 28.94 16.80
CA ARG A 400 13.03 30.40 16.56
C ARG A 400 11.59 30.90 16.52
N GLU A 401 10.69 30.19 15.84
CA GLU A 401 9.28 30.60 15.77
C GLU A 401 8.55 30.42 17.11
N ILE A 402 8.89 29.39 17.90
CA ILE A 402 8.41 29.24 19.28
C ILE A 402 8.89 30.41 20.16
N ASP A 403 10.13 30.86 20.00
CA ASP A 403 10.69 31.96 20.79
C ASP A 403 10.01 33.30 20.48
N LYS A 404 9.72 33.56 19.20
CA LYS A 404 8.92 34.71 18.76
C LYS A 404 7.50 34.66 19.34
N LEU A 405 6.87 33.47 19.34
CA LEU A 405 5.55 33.27 19.96
C LEU A 405 5.61 33.53 21.47
N CYS A 406 6.61 33.01 22.17
CA CYS A 406 6.80 33.24 23.61
C CYS A 406 6.94 34.73 23.92
N THR A 407 7.73 35.44 23.12
CA THR A 407 7.93 36.90 23.27
C THR A 407 6.61 37.66 23.11
N PHE A 408 5.82 37.32 22.09
CA PHE A 408 4.51 37.93 21.86
C PHE A 408 3.49 37.60 22.97
N LEU A 409 3.49 36.36 23.45
CA LEU A 409 2.59 35.91 24.49
C LEU A 409 3.00 36.41 25.88
N GLY A 410 4.23 36.87 26.06
CA GLY A 410 4.79 37.25 27.36
C GLY A 410 5.13 36.03 28.22
N LEU A 411 5.51 34.92 27.58
CA LEU A 411 5.83 33.64 28.23
C LEU A 411 7.35 33.43 28.26
N SER A 412 7.84 32.87 29.35
CA SER A 412 9.25 32.52 29.53
C SER A 412 9.40 31.03 29.92
N PRO A 413 9.13 30.09 28.98
CA PRO A 413 9.21 28.67 29.29
C PRO A 413 10.66 28.26 29.59
N SER A 414 10.83 27.33 30.54
CA SER A 414 12.13 26.76 30.88
C SER A 414 12.76 26.05 29.68
N GLU A 415 14.09 25.96 29.64
CA GLU A 415 14.83 25.25 28.57
C GLU A 415 14.39 23.79 28.42
N GLN A 416 14.06 23.15 29.55
CA GLN A 416 13.50 21.80 29.58
C GLN A 416 12.13 21.74 28.86
N LEU A 417 11.23 22.69 29.12
CA LEU A 417 9.93 22.74 28.45
C LEU A 417 10.10 23.04 26.95
N ARG A 418 11.02 23.95 26.59
CA ARG A 418 11.33 24.23 25.17
C ARG A 418 11.80 22.98 24.44
N THR A 419 12.71 22.23 25.04
CA THR A 419 13.21 20.96 24.47
C THR A 419 12.09 19.93 24.33
N GLN A 420 11.23 19.81 25.34
CA GLN A 420 10.07 18.91 25.30
C GLN A 420 9.09 19.29 24.19
N ILE A 421 8.76 20.58 24.05
CA ILE A 421 7.87 21.09 23.00
C ILE A 421 8.48 20.78 21.63
N SER A 422 9.74 21.17 21.40
CA SER A 422 10.45 20.91 20.14
C SER A 422 10.51 19.43 19.76
N GLY A 423 10.52 18.52 20.73
CA GLY A 423 10.38 17.08 20.49
C GLY A 423 8.96 16.68 20.09
N LYS A 424 7.94 17.12 20.84
CA LYS A 424 6.54 16.71 20.64
C LYS A 424 5.90 17.28 19.38
N VAL A 425 6.31 18.49 18.98
CA VAL A 425 5.71 19.19 17.82
C VAL A 425 6.38 18.82 16.49
N LYS A 426 7.29 17.84 16.49
CA LYS A 426 7.80 17.25 15.25
C LYS A 426 6.67 16.56 14.49
N PHE A 427 6.68 16.69 13.18
CA PHE A 427 5.61 16.17 12.32
C PHE A 427 5.33 14.68 12.55
N ASP A 428 6.37 13.84 12.60
CA ASP A 428 6.20 12.38 12.80
C ASP A 428 5.61 12.04 14.18
N SER A 429 6.02 12.77 15.23
CA SER A 429 5.46 12.63 16.58
C SER A 429 3.99 13.03 16.63
N MET A 430 3.61 14.12 15.97
CA MET A 430 2.21 14.55 15.86
C MET A 430 1.39 13.57 15.02
N LYS A 431 1.98 13.01 13.96
CA LYS A 431 1.33 12.05 13.05
C LYS A 431 0.99 10.73 13.75
N SER A 432 1.83 10.27 14.67
CA SER A 432 1.59 9.05 15.46
C SER A 432 0.67 9.26 16.67
N ASN A 433 0.22 10.49 16.94
CA ASN A 433 -0.60 10.80 18.11
C ASN A 433 -2.09 10.91 17.74
N ASP A 434 -2.90 9.97 18.23
CA ASP A 434 -4.35 9.92 17.96
C ASP A 434 -5.12 11.13 18.50
N MET A 435 -4.58 11.83 19.50
CA MET A 435 -5.16 13.09 20.00
C MET A 435 -4.86 14.29 19.09
N LEU A 436 -4.06 14.13 18.03
CA LEU A 436 -3.63 15.19 17.12
C LEU A 436 -3.93 14.90 15.65
N ASN A 437 -4.01 13.62 15.26
CA ASN A 437 -4.08 13.19 13.87
C ASN A 437 -5.51 13.11 13.31
N TYR A 438 -6.53 13.43 14.12
CA TYR A 438 -7.96 13.45 13.78
C TYR A 438 -8.56 12.07 13.46
N SER A 439 -7.87 10.97 13.77
CA SER A 439 -8.32 9.59 13.47
C SER A 439 -9.67 9.20 14.09
N THR A 440 -10.10 9.93 15.14
CA THR A 440 -11.36 9.71 15.86
C THR A 440 -12.58 10.38 15.20
N ILE A 441 -12.39 11.23 14.19
CA ILE A 441 -13.49 11.97 13.54
C ILE A 441 -14.13 11.14 12.42
N GLY A 442 -15.40 10.78 12.59
CA GLY A 442 -16.15 9.94 11.64
C GLY A 442 -16.47 10.58 10.28
N VAL A 443 -16.30 11.89 10.11
CA VAL A 443 -16.54 12.58 8.82
C VAL A 443 -15.33 12.59 7.88
N MET A 444 -14.23 11.89 8.24
CA MET A 444 -13.02 11.80 7.42
C MET A 444 -12.72 10.34 7.03
N ASP A 445 -12.52 10.09 5.74
CA ASP A 445 -12.08 8.81 5.21
C ASP A 445 -10.54 8.78 5.04
N PHE A 446 -9.88 8.14 6.00
CA PHE A 446 -8.42 8.01 6.04
C PHE A 446 -7.84 7.05 4.99
N ASN A 447 -8.69 6.28 4.28
CA ASN A 447 -8.26 5.46 3.15
C ASN A 447 -8.02 6.32 1.89
N ILE A 448 -8.70 7.46 1.77
CA ILE A 448 -8.54 8.40 0.64
C ILE A 448 -7.26 9.24 0.83
N SER A 449 -7.05 9.77 2.03
CA SER A 449 -5.86 10.55 2.38
C SER A 449 -5.71 10.64 3.89
N ARG A 450 -4.49 10.93 4.39
CA ARG A 450 -4.25 11.14 5.83
C ARG A 450 -4.27 12.63 6.18
N PHE A 451 -4.85 13.00 7.32
CA PHE A 451 -4.86 14.39 7.81
C PHE A 451 -3.42 14.93 7.99
N MET A 452 -2.58 14.19 8.72
CA MET A 452 -1.14 14.42 8.81
C MET A 452 -0.44 13.82 7.57
N ARG A 453 -0.54 14.51 6.43
CA ARG A 453 -0.17 14.00 5.10
C ARG A 453 1.34 13.88 4.85
N LYS A 454 2.04 15.02 4.73
CA LYS A 454 3.47 15.09 4.37
C LYS A 454 4.30 16.05 5.23
N GLY A 455 3.71 17.02 5.92
CA GLY A 455 4.44 17.86 6.88
C GLY A 455 5.56 18.74 6.32
N VAL A 456 5.73 18.81 5.00
CA VAL A 456 6.78 19.57 4.31
C VAL A 456 6.18 20.76 3.55
N TYR A 457 7.00 21.77 3.24
CA TYR A 457 6.70 22.73 2.19
C TYR A 457 7.47 22.30 0.91
N ASP A 458 6.76 22.07 -0.19
CA ASP A 458 7.35 21.62 -1.46
C ASP A 458 7.92 22.83 -2.26
N ALA A 459 7.89 24.04 -1.69
CA ALA A 459 8.40 25.27 -2.31
C ALA A 459 9.93 25.37 -2.44
N VAL A 460 10.71 24.37 -1.99
CA VAL A 460 12.16 24.28 -2.30
C VAL A 460 12.40 24.23 -3.82
N HIS A 461 11.43 23.80 -4.62
CA HIS A 461 11.56 23.78 -6.08
C HIS A 461 11.27 25.12 -6.79
N LEU A 462 10.74 26.14 -6.11
CA LEU A 462 10.33 27.40 -6.78
C LEU A 462 10.90 28.69 -6.17
N SER A 463 11.57 28.66 -5.00
CA SER A 463 12.18 29.85 -4.38
C SER A 463 13.71 29.90 -4.40
N THR A 464 14.41 28.88 -4.90
CA THR A 464 15.86 28.97 -5.04
C THR A 464 16.18 29.95 -6.18
N THR A 465 16.64 31.15 -5.83
CA THR A 465 17.56 31.90 -6.68
C THR A 465 18.96 31.34 -6.44
N PRO A 466 19.66 30.84 -7.47
CA PRO A 466 19.27 30.86 -8.89
C PRO A 466 18.19 29.82 -9.21
N ARG A 467 17.21 30.21 -10.04
CA ARG A 467 16.17 29.30 -10.55
C ARG A 467 16.83 28.23 -11.43
N ILE A 468 16.71 26.97 -11.04
CA ILE A 468 17.28 25.85 -11.78
C ILE A 468 16.21 25.28 -12.72
N PHE A 469 16.49 25.31 -14.02
CA PHE A 469 15.64 24.70 -15.04
C PHE A 469 16.34 23.47 -15.60
N LYS A 470 15.62 22.34 -15.70
CA LYS A 470 16.10 21.13 -16.37
C LYS A 470 15.26 20.88 -17.61
N THR A 471 15.91 20.60 -18.73
CA THR A 471 15.26 20.17 -19.97
C THR A 471 16.08 19.08 -20.65
N HIS A 472 15.42 18.23 -21.43
CA HIS A 472 16.06 17.26 -22.32
C HIS A 472 15.96 17.70 -23.79
N PHE A 473 15.40 18.89 -24.06
CA PHE A 473 15.18 19.34 -25.43
C PHE A 473 16.49 19.59 -26.19
N PRO A 474 16.48 19.37 -27.52
CA PRO A 474 17.51 19.87 -28.42
C PRO A 474 17.74 21.38 -28.30
N VAL A 475 18.98 21.81 -28.51
CA VAL A 475 19.43 23.20 -28.27
C VAL A 475 18.60 24.24 -29.01
N GLN A 476 18.06 23.90 -30.18
CA GLN A 476 17.20 24.78 -30.99
C GLN A 476 15.85 25.11 -30.33
N PHE A 477 15.40 24.30 -29.38
CA PHE A 477 14.16 24.51 -28.64
C PHE A 477 14.39 25.20 -27.29
N VAL A 478 15.65 25.45 -26.91
CA VAL A 478 15.95 26.26 -25.72
C VAL A 478 15.44 27.68 -25.98
N PRO A 479 14.55 28.22 -25.11
CA PRO A 479 13.93 29.52 -25.35
C PRO A 479 14.97 30.61 -25.60
N LYS A 480 14.73 31.45 -26.61
CA LYS A 480 15.65 32.54 -26.99
C LYS A 480 15.97 33.48 -25.81
N SER A 481 15.07 33.60 -24.83
CA SER A 481 15.27 34.38 -23.61
C SER A 481 16.43 33.88 -22.75
N PHE A 482 16.71 32.57 -22.68
CA PHE A 482 17.80 32.02 -21.88
C PHE A 482 19.17 32.49 -22.37
N TRP A 483 19.32 32.57 -23.70
CA TRP A 483 20.52 33.09 -24.34
C TRP A 483 20.61 34.62 -24.19
N LYS A 484 19.50 35.33 -24.41
CA LYS A 484 19.46 36.82 -24.32
C LYS A 484 19.69 37.34 -22.89
N GLN A 485 19.24 36.62 -21.88
CA GLN A 485 19.35 37.02 -20.47
C GLN A 485 20.64 36.50 -19.81
N ASN A 486 21.57 35.96 -20.60
CA ASN A 486 22.85 35.43 -20.13
C ASN A 486 22.70 34.40 -18.99
N CYS A 487 21.68 33.54 -19.06
CA CYS A 487 21.49 32.49 -18.07
C CYS A 487 22.68 31.53 -18.10
N ARG A 488 23.16 31.07 -16.94
CA ARG A 488 24.20 30.03 -16.89
C ARG A 488 23.60 28.68 -17.28
N ILE A 489 24.11 28.08 -18.34
CA ILE A 489 23.62 26.81 -18.87
C ILE A 489 24.69 25.75 -18.64
N ILE A 490 24.29 24.60 -18.12
CA ILE A 490 25.16 23.43 -17.96
C ILE A 490 24.62 22.34 -18.88
N TYR A 491 25.47 21.83 -19.77
CA TYR A 491 25.16 20.68 -20.60
C TYR A 491 26.05 19.51 -20.20
N MET A 492 25.42 18.38 -19.90
CA MET A 492 26.07 17.13 -19.51
C MET A 492 26.00 16.16 -20.68
N ALA A 493 27.15 15.81 -21.24
CA ALA A 493 27.28 14.75 -22.23
C ALA A 493 27.66 13.43 -21.55
N ARG A 494 27.29 12.32 -22.16
CA ARG A 494 27.64 10.97 -21.70
C ARG A 494 27.90 10.11 -22.91
N ASN A 495 28.86 9.19 -22.82
CA ASN A 495 29.19 8.24 -23.88
C ASN A 495 27.94 7.64 -24.52
N ALA A 496 27.86 7.66 -25.86
CA ALA A 496 26.69 7.21 -26.61
C ALA A 496 26.29 5.76 -26.30
N LYS A 497 27.26 4.87 -26.06
CA LYS A 497 27.01 3.46 -25.75
C LYS A 497 26.33 3.31 -24.39
N ASP A 498 26.87 3.99 -23.38
CA ASP A 498 26.32 3.98 -22.02
C ASP A 498 24.97 4.70 -21.95
N ASN A 499 24.81 5.76 -22.74
CA ASN A 499 23.54 6.46 -22.87
C ASN A 499 22.47 5.52 -23.47
N ALA A 500 22.76 4.85 -24.59
CA ALA A 500 21.82 3.90 -25.20
C ALA A 500 21.33 2.82 -24.23
N VAL A 501 22.25 2.20 -23.47
CA VAL A 501 21.92 1.18 -22.47
C VAL A 501 21.09 1.79 -21.34
N SER A 502 21.49 2.95 -20.82
CA SER A 502 20.77 3.64 -19.75
C SER A 502 19.35 4.04 -20.17
N TYR A 503 19.19 4.49 -21.42
CA TYR A 503 17.92 4.94 -21.98
C TYR A 503 16.97 3.75 -22.21
N PHE A 504 17.48 2.62 -22.68
CA PHE A 504 16.72 1.38 -22.79
C PHE A 504 16.14 0.93 -21.46
N HIS A 505 16.96 0.92 -20.40
CA HIS A 505 16.48 0.53 -19.07
C HIS A 505 15.49 1.55 -18.50
N PHE A 506 15.74 2.85 -18.72
CA PHE A 506 14.81 3.91 -18.31
C PHE A 506 13.44 3.76 -19.00
N ASP A 507 13.40 3.57 -20.32
CA ASP A 507 12.16 3.43 -21.08
C ASP A 507 11.40 2.15 -20.72
N ARG A 508 12.11 1.06 -20.36
CA ARG A 508 11.46 -0.16 -19.83
C ARG A 508 10.77 0.04 -18.49
N MET A 509 11.28 0.95 -17.66
CA MET A 509 10.67 1.31 -16.40
C MET A 509 9.57 2.35 -16.60
N ASN A 510 9.57 3.08 -17.71
CA ASN A 510 8.69 4.22 -17.93
C ASN A 510 7.35 3.79 -18.55
N ARG A 511 6.25 3.93 -17.79
CA ARG A 511 4.91 3.51 -18.22
C ARG A 511 4.22 4.49 -19.19
N VAL A 512 4.80 5.66 -19.43
CA VAL A 512 4.22 6.70 -20.30
C VAL A 512 4.97 6.88 -21.62
N GLN A 513 6.13 6.25 -21.79
CA GLN A 513 6.87 6.25 -23.05
C GLN A 513 6.49 5.03 -23.91
N PRO A 514 6.68 5.09 -25.25
CA PRO A 514 6.53 3.93 -26.11
C PRO A 514 7.38 2.76 -25.61
N GLU A 515 6.84 1.55 -25.68
CA GLU A 515 7.51 0.35 -25.17
C GLU A 515 8.94 0.24 -25.75
N ALA A 516 9.90 -0.02 -24.86
CA ALA A 516 11.30 -0.15 -25.26
C ALA A 516 11.53 -1.34 -26.19
N GLY A 517 10.71 -2.40 -26.09
CA GLY A 517 10.87 -3.63 -26.86
C GLY A 517 12.15 -4.39 -26.51
N ASP A 518 12.70 -5.16 -27.45
CA ASP A 518 13.99 -5.82 -27.28
C ASP A 518 15.16 -4.86 -27.53
N TRP A 519 16.33 -5.20 -26.96
CA TRP A 519 17.53 -4.37 -27.08
C TRP A 519 17.99 -4.16 -28.53
N SER A 520 17.84 -5.15 -29.41
CA SER A 520 18.33 -5.03 -30.79
C SER A 520 17.49 -4.04 -31.60
N SER A 521 16.17 -4.10 -31.43
CA SER A 521 15.24 -3.11 -32.01
C SER A 521 15.45 -1.73 -31.41
N TYR A 522 15.62 -1.64 -30.08
CA TYR A 522 15.88 -0.38 -29.40
C TYR A 522 17.19 0.28 -29.84
N LEU A 523 18.29 -0.49 -29.89
CA LEU A 523 19.58 0.01 -30.33
C LEU A 523 19.53 0.49 -31.79
N ARG A 524 18.79 -0.19 -32.65
CA ARG A 524 18.57 0.27 -34.03
C ARG A 524 17.85 1.62 -34.08
N ARG A 525 16.76 1.78 -33.32
CA ARG A 525 16.05 3.07 -33.20
C ARG A 525 16.96 4.17 -32.64
N PHE A 526 17.80 3.85 -31.66
CA PHE A 526 18.77 4.77 -31.09
C PHE A 526 19.80 5.24 -32.13
N MET A 527 20.38 4.31 -32.90
CA MET A 527 21.34 4.64 -33.97
C MET A 527 20.70 5.43 -35.12
N GLU A 528 19.44 5.16 -35.45
CA GLU A 528 18.67 5.89 -36.46
C GLU A 528 18.16 7.25 -35.96
N GLY A 529 18.40 7.59 -34.69
CA GLY A 529 17.92 8.83 -34.06
C GLY A 529 16.40 8.88 -33.86
N LYS A 530 15.73 7.74 -33.89
CA LYS A 530 14.27 7.59 -33.67
C LYS A 530 13.93 7.46 -32.18
N MET A 531 14.55 8.30 -31.36
CA MET A 531 14.27 8.42 -29.93
C MET A 531 13.36 9.62 -29.66
N VAL A 532 12.75 9.66 -28.48
CA VAL A 532 11.81 10.72 -28.07
C VAL A 532 12.40 12.13 -28.21
N PHE A 533 13.71 12.28 -28.01
CA PHE A 533 14.44 13.55 -28.19
C PHE A 533 15.37 13.58 -29.40
N GLY A 534 15.17 12.66 -30.35
CA GLY A 534 15.93 12.60 -31.60
C GLY A 534 17.29 11.89 -31.48
N SER A 535 18.16 12.16 -32.45
CA SER A 535 19.51 11.59 -32.55
C SER A 535 20.42 12.08 -31.42
N TRP A 536 21.03 11.14 -30.69
CA TRP A 536 22.05 11.46 -29.67
C TRP A 536 23.21 12.24 -30.29
N TYR A 537 23.68 11.84 -31.47
CA TYR A 537 24.80 12.50 -32.15
C TYR A 537 24.47 13.94 -32.52
N ASP A 538 23.29 14.19 -33.09
CA ASP A 538 22.89 15.54 -33.47
C ASP A 538 22.66 16.41 -32.23
N HIS A 539 22.08 15.83 -31.18
CA HIS A 539 21.84 16.53 -29.92
C HIS A 539 23.15 17.01 -29.29
N VAL A 540 24.08 16.09 -29.05
CA VAL A 540 25.38 16.35 -28.41
C VAL A 540 26.22 17.30 -29.26
N ASN A 541 26.31 17.07 -30.57
CA ASN A 541 27.09 17.95 -31.46
C ASN A 541 26.49 19.35 -31.56
N ALA A 542 25.17 19.50 -31.56
CA ALA A 542 24.54 20.82 -31.62
C ALA A 542 24.84 21.63 -30.35
N TRP A 543 24.84 20.99 -29.18
CA TRP A 543 25.24 21.61 -27.91
C TRP A 543 26.74 21.91 -27.87
N TRP A 544 27.59 21.02 -28.38
CA TRP A 544 29.04 21.22 -28.45
C TRP A 544 29.40 22.46 -29.27
N LYS A 545 28.81 22.61 -30.47
CA LYS A 545 29.02 23.78 -31.33
C LYS A 545 28.64 25.11 -30.65
N LYS A 546 27.68 25.10 -29.72
CA LYS A 546 27.27 26.31 -28.99
C LYS A 546 28.24 26.71 -27.89
N LYS A 547 29.03 25.77 -27.36
CA LYS A 547 30.05 26.04 -26.34
C LYS A 547 31.05 27.10 -26.79
N GLU A 548 31.46 27.05 -28.06
CA GLU A 548 32.39 28.01 -28.65
C GLU A 548 31.77 29.40 -28.87
N THR A 549 30.43 29.48 -28.94
CA THR A 549 29.71 30.73 -29.19
C THR A 549 29.29 31.45 -27.91
N TYR A 550 29.05 30.72 -26.81
CA TYR A 550 28.44 31.25 -25.58
C TYR A 550 29.30 30.94 -24.36
N SER A 551 29.90 31.98 -23.76
CA SER A 551 30.73 31.85 -22.55
C SER A 551 29.93 31.47 -21.29
N ASN A 552 28.62 31.66 -21.30
CA ASN A 552 27.67 31.26 -20.26
C ASN A 552 27.15 29.82 -20.42
N LEU A 553 27.80 28.99 -21.24
CA LEU A 553 27.52 27.56 -21.40
C LEU A 553 28.71 26.72 -20.91
N HIS A 554 28.53 26.00 -19.80
CA HIS A 554 29.48 25.00 -19.33
C HIS A 554 29.11 23.64 -19.90
N TYR A 555 30.05 23.03 -20.62
CA TYR A 555 29.89 21.71 -21.22
C TYR A 555 30.82 20.74 -20.51
N MET A 556 30.26 19.67 -19.96
CA MET A 556 30.99 18.66 -19.20
C MET A 556 30.59 17.24 -19.61
N PHE A 557 31.45 16.28 -19.29
CA PHE A 557 31.20 14.86 -19.53
C PHE A 557 30.89 14.15 -18.21
N TYR A 558 29.96 13.21 -18.29
CA TYR A 558 29.56 12.37 -17.19
C TYR A 558 30.73 11.49 -16.71
N GLU A 559 31.58 11.09 -17.64
CA GLU A 559 32.78 10.30 -17.38
C GLU A 559 33.77 11.07 -16.50
N ASP A 560 34.02 12.35 -16.79
CA ASP A 560 34.87 13.23 -15.97
C ASP A 560 34.33 13.37 -14.54
N MET A 561 32.99 13.46 -14.40
CA MET A 561 32.32 13.56 -13.10
C MET A 561 32.47 12.30 -12.25
N ILE A 562 32.57 11.13 -12.87
CA ILE A 562 32.84 9.87 -12.17
C ILE A 562 34.32 9.75 -11.81
N GLU A 563 35.20 10.12 -12.73
CA GLU A 563 36.64 9.98 -12.56
C GLU A 563 37.15 10.89 -11.43
N ASP A 564 36.70 12.14 -11.40
CA ASP A 564 37.12 13.12 -10.40
C ASP A 564 35.97 14.07 -10.04
N THR A 565 35.07 13.57 -9.20
CA THR A 565 33.92 14.33 -8.70
C THR A 565 34.35 15.61 -7.98
N ASP A 566 35.47 15.60 -7.27
CA ASP A 566 35.96 16.75 -6.52
C ASP A 566 36.33 17.91 -7.46
N ARG A 567 37.09 17.60 -8.52
CA ARG A 567 37.48 18.57 -9.56
C ARG A 567 36.29 19.08 -10.36
N GLU A 568 35.33 18.22 -10.71
CA GLU A 568 34.15 18.67 -11.46
C GLU A 568 33.23 19.54 -10.60
N VAL A 569 33.11 19.27 -9.30
CA VAL A 569 32.41 20.15 -8.34
C VAL A 569 33.09 21.52 -8.27
N ASP A 570 34.43 21.58 -8.26
CA ASP A 570 35.15 22.86 -8.29
C ASP A 570 34.88 23.67 -9.57
N LYS A 571 34.91 23.01 -10.73
CA LYS A 571 34.60 23.65 -12.01
C LYS A 571 33.18 24.22 -12.03
N LEU A 572 32.22 23.48 -11.47
CA LEU A 572 30.83 23.92 -11.34
C LEU A 572 30.69 25.10 -10.38
N CYS A 573 31.33 25.05 -9.20
CA CYS A 573 31.33 26.17 -8.26
C CYS A 573 31.93 27.43 -8.89
N HIS A 574 33.08 27.31 -9.56
CA HIS A 574 33.72 28.41 -10.27
C HIS A 574 32.81 29.00 -11.37
N PHE A 575 32.24 28.15 -12.23
CA PHE A 575 31.35 28.59 -13.30
C PHE A 575 30.08 29.27 -12.78
N LEU A 576 29.53 28.77 -11.68
CA LEU A 576 28.35 29.34 -11.02
C LEU A 576 28.69 30.53 -10.10
N GLY A 577 29.96 30.89 -9.96
CA GLY A 577 30.39 31.96 -9.05
C GLY A 577 30.01 31.70 -7.60
N LEU A 578 30.01 30.44 -7.18
CA LEU A 578 29.69 30.01 -5.82
C LEU A 578 31.00 29.87 -5.02
N SER A 579 31.00 30.43 -3.81
CA SER A 579 32.03 30.18 -2.80
C SER A 579 31.56 29.07 -1.87
N SER A 580 32.31 27.98 -1.75
CA SER A 580 32.03 26.87 -0.84
C SER A 580 33.20 26.65 0.12
N THR A 581 32.91 26.43 1.40
CA THR A 581 33.92 25.98 2.38
C THR A 581 34.36 24.54 2.11
N VAL A 582 35.52 24.14 2.65
CA VAL A 582 36.06 22.78 2.51
C VAL A 582 35.07 21.72 3.02
N GLU A 583 34.35 22.03 4.10
CA GLU A 583 33.40 21.10 4.71
C GLU A 583 32.10 20.98 3.90
N GLU A 584 31.58 22.09 3.37
CA GLU A 584 30.42 22.07 2.47
C GLU A 584 30.72 21.29 1.19
N LYS A 585 31.92 21.47 0.62
CA LYS A 585 32.36 20.73 -0.57
C LYS A 585 32.45 19.23 -0.28
N ARG A 586 33.02 18.83 0.86
CA ARG A 586 33.08 17.44 1.30
C ARG A 586 31.68 16.83 1.45
N GLN A 587 30.74 17.59 2.00
CA GLN A 587 29.36 17.14 2.15
C GLN A 587 28.64 16.99 0.80
N ILE A 588 28.85 17.93 -0.13
CA ILE A 588 28.30 17.85 -1.49
C ILE A 588 28.81 16.59 -2.20
N ILE A 589 30.13 16.35 -2.16
CA ILE A 589 30.74 15.19 -2.79
C ILE A 589 30.22 13.89 -2.16
N SER A 590 30.17 13.81 -0.83
CA SER A 590 29.63 12.66 -0.11
C SER A 590 28.19 12.37 -0.52
N ASN A 591 27.32 13.38 -0.55
CA ASN A 591 25.92 13.22 -0.94
C ASN A 591 25.76 12.85 -2.43
N ALA A 592 26.64 13.35 -3.30
CA ALA A 592 26.65 13.08 -4.73
C ALA A 592 27.23 11.70 -5.09
N GLN A 593 27.74 10.93 -4.13
CA GLN A 593 28.17 9.54 -4.37
C GLN A 593 26.96 8.64 -4.68
N PHE A 594 27.11 7.76 -5.67
CA PHE A 594 26.02 6.89 -6.15
C PHE A 594 25.35 6.07 -5.06
N ASP A 595 26.10 5.54 -4.10
CA ASP A 595 25.52 4.71 -3.03
C ASP A 595 24.67 5.53 -2.06
N ASN A 596 25.02 6.79 -1.84
CA ASN A 596 24.23 7.71 -1.01
C ASN A 596 23.00 8.21 -1.78
N MET A 597 23.14 8.53 -3.07
CA MET A 597 22.00 8.87 -3.92
C MET A 597 21.00 7.70 -4.05
N LYS A 598 21.48 6.45 -4.19
CA LYS A 598 20.61 5.26 -4.24
C LYS A 598 19.82 5.05 -2.95
N LYS A 599 20.39 5.34 -1.78
CA LYS A 599 19.71 5.23 -0.48
C LYS A 599 18.72 6.37 -0.23
N ASN A 600 18.90 7.50 -0.90
CA ASN A 600 18.04 8.65 -0.73
C ASN A 600 16.84 8.58 -1.68
N ASN A 601 15.67 8.28 -1.10
CA ASN A 601 14.40 8.12 -1.82
C ASN A 601 13.91 9.40 -2.53
N MET A 602 14.49 10.55 -2.21
CA MET A 602 14.20 11.83 -2.86
C MET A 602 14.98 12.02 -4.18
N VAL A 603 16.04 11.24 -4.42
CA VAL A 603 16.89 11.37 -5.63
C VAL A 603 16.97 10.09 -6.47
N ASN A 604 16.53 8.94 -5.95
CA ASN A 604 16.59 7.64 -6.65
C ASN A 604 15.33 7.29 -7.49
N HIS A 605 14.41 8.24 -7.68
CA HIS A 605 13.15 8.12 -8.43
C HIS A 605 12.13 7.08 -7.94
N SER A 606 12.39 6.37 -6.83
CA SER A 606 11.51 5.30 -6.29
C SER A 606 10.05 5.75 -6.00
N THR A 607 9.81 7.05 -5.90
CA THR A 607 8.50 7.67 -5.62
C THR A 607 7.72 8.11 -6.87
N VAL A 608 8.28 7.95 -8.07
CA VAL A 608 7.65 8.39 -9.33
C VAL A 608 6.60 7.38 -9.81
N LEU A 609 5.32 7.74 -9.71
CA LEU A 609 4.17 6.87 -10.05
C LEU A 609 4.13 6.41 -11.52
N ALA A 610 4.74 7.17 -12.43
CA ALA A 610 4.85 6.83 -13.86
C ALA A 610 5.96 5.80 -14.15
N MET A 611 6.76 5.43 -13.15
CA MET A 611 7.84 4.46 -13.28
C MET A 611 7.47 3.14 -12.58
N ASP A 612 7.57 2.04 -13.32
CA ASP A 612 7.39 0.69 -12.81
C ASP A 612 8.71 0.14 -12.26
N PHE A 613 8.95 0.36 -10.97
CA PHE A 613 10.07 -0.26 -10.26
C PHE A 613 9.83 -1.75 -9.93
N LYS A 614 8.69 -2.33 -10.35
CA LYS A 614 8.29 -3.71 -10.04
C LYS A 614 8.60 -4.71 -11.16
N VAL A 615 9.42 -4.34 -12.16
CA VAL A 615 9.85 -5.28 -13.21
C VAL A 615 10.87 -6.29 -12.65
N SER A 616 10.32 -7.42 -12.18
CA SER A 616 10.90 -8.78 -12.05
C SER A 616 11.07 -9.33 -10.63
N HIS A 617 10.64 -10.59 -10.46
CA HIS A 617 10.81 -11.49 -9.31
C HIS A 617 11.02 -12.94 -9.80
N PHE A 618 11.17 -13.91 -8.91
CA PHE A 618 11.66 -15.30 -8.93
C PHE A 618 11.41 -16.40 -10.03
N MET A 619 12.49 -17.01 -10.56
CA MET A 619 12.57 -18.35 -11.21
C MET A 619 13.52 -19.27 -10.43
N ARG A 620 13.24 -20.58 -10.33
CA ARG A 620 14.09 -21.57 -9.62
C ARG A 620 15.08 -22.32 -10.54
N LYS A 621 16.31 -22.55 -10.06
CA LYS A 621 17.26 -23.55 -10.63
C LYS A 621 18.06 -24.25 -9.54
N GLY A 622 17.68 -25.43 -9.06
CA GLY A 622 18.50 -26.29 -8.18
C GLY A 622 19.09 -25.67 -6.89
N THR A 623 18.83 -24.41 -6.59
CA THR A 623 19.69 -23.54 -5.77
C THR A 623 19.74 -23.98 -4.32
N THR A 624 18.63 -24.52 -3.78
CA THR A 624 18.59 -25.01 -2.39
C THR A 624 19.54 -26.18 -2.19
N TRP A 625 19.75 -27.02 -3.21
CA TRP A 625 20.67 -28.14 -3.16
C TRP A 625 22.11 -27.63 -3.00
N VAL A 626 22.51 -26.71 -3.86
CA VAL A 626 23.85 -26.12 -3.81
C VAL A 626 24.04 -25.22 -2.58
N SER A 627 23.03 -24.47 -2.14
CA SER A 627 23.07 -23.74 -0.86
C SER A 627 23.33 -24.68 0.32
N CYS A 628 22.72 -25.87 0.33
CA CYS A 628 22.96 -26.88 1.36
C CYS A 628 24.38 -27.46 1.28
N ILE A 629 24.88 -27.77 0.07
CA ILE A 629 26.26 -28.25 -0.12
C ILE A 629 27.27 -27.18 0.35
N LEU A 630 27.08 -25.92 -0.03
CA LEU A 630 27.95 -24.81 0.37
C LEU A 630 27.93 -24.57 1.89
N ASP A 631 26.75 -24.62 2.52
CA ASP A 631 26.63 -24.47 3.97
C ASP A 631 27.29 -25.65 4.71
N LEU A 632 27.15 -26.87 4.21
CA LEU A 632 27.85 -28.05 4.76
C LEU A 632 29.38 -27.96 4.56
N LEU A 633 29.84 -27.51 3.39
CA LEU A 633 31.27 -27.34 3.10
C LEU A 633 31.95 -26.30 3.99
N TYR A 634 31.29 -25.17 4.28
CA TYR A 634 31.89 -24.10 5.07
C TYR A 634 31.62 -24.23 6.58
N PHE A 635 30.46 -24.77 6.98
CA PHE A 635 30.00 -24.72 8.37
C PHE A 635 29.59 -26.08 8.94
N GLY A 636 29.61 -27.15 8.14
CA GLY A 636 29.17 -28.48 8.59
C GLY A 636 29.98 -29.06 9.74
N GLN A 637 31.24 -28.63 9.92
CA GLN A 637 32.07 -29.00 11.06
C GLN A 637 32.09 -27.97 12.18
N THR A 638 32.17 -26.69 11.83
CA THR A 638 32.37 -25.61 12.80
C THR A 638 31.08 -25.20 13.49
N SER A 639 29.92 -25.53 12.91
CA SER A 639 28.60 -25.20 13.45
C SER A 639 27.52 -26.21 12.98
N PRO A 640 27.67 -27.52 13.29
CA PRO A 640 26.78 -28.60 12.82
C PRO A 640 25.33 -28.47 13.33
N GLU A 641 25.10 -27.73 14.41
CA GLU A 641 23.78 -27.45 14.95
C GLU A 641 22.93 -26.57 14.01
N ARG A 642 23.56 -25.79 13.12
CA ARG A 642 22.84 -24.91 12.17
C ARG A 642 21.94 -25.69 11.22
N GLN A 643 22.32 -26.92 10.90
CA GLN A 643 21.65 -27.78 9.93
C GLN A 643 20.35 -28.37 10.47
N THR A 644 20.18 -28.38 11.80
CA THR A 644 18.98 -28.89 12.49
C THR A 644 18.15 -27.77 13.14
N SER A 645 18.73 -26.59 13.37
CA SER A 645 18.10 -25.49 14.11
C SER A 645 17.75 -24.25 13.27
N ILE A 646 18.41 -24.00 12.13
CA ILE A 646 18.23 -22.76 11.35
C ILE A 646 17.72 -23.07 9.92
N PRO A 647 16.60 -22.49 9.48
CA PRO A 647 16.11 -22.65 8.12
C PRO A 647 17.13 -22.18 7.07
N ILE A 648 17.22 -22.91 5.94
CA ILE A 648 18.20 -22.64 4.88
C ILE A 648 18.03 -21.24 4.25
N ASN A 649 16.81 -20.68 4.27
CA ASN A 649 16.53 -19.32 3.81
C ASN A 649 17.04 -18.24 4.76
N GLU A 650 17.40 -18.58 6.00
CA GLU A 650 18.07 -17.69 6.96
C GLU A 650 19.59 -17.91 6.95
N ARG A 651 20.03 -19.16 6.76
CA ARG A 651 21.46 -19.49 6.58
C ARG A 651 22.04 -18.92 5.29
N VAL A 652 21.24 -18.93 4.22
CA VAL A 652 21.59 -18.45 2.88
C VAL A 652 20.46 -17.56 2.34
N PRO A 653 20.38 -16.30 2.80
CA PRO A 653 19.29 -15.38 2.46
C PRO A 653 19.25 -15.04 0.97
N PHE A 654 18.03 -14.79 0.47
CA PHE A 654 17.78 -14.38 -0.90
C PHE A 654 17.99 -12.87 -1.04
N LEU A 655 18.98 -12.44 -1.83
CA LEU A 655 19.34 -11.04 -1.98
C LEU A 655 18.18 -10.17 -2.49
N GLU A 656 17.40 -10.70 -3.43
CA GLU A 656 16.27 -10.01 -4.10
C GLU A 656 14.98 -9.93 -3.27
N PHE A 657 14.93 -10.53 -2.08
CA PHE A 657 13.66 -10.66 -1.35
C PHE A 657 13.26 -9.37 -0.63
N TYR A 658 11.98 -9.00 -0.68
CA TYR A 658 11.44 -7.86 0.04
C TYR A 658 9.98 -8.11 0.45
N MET A 659 9.67 -7.91 1.73
CA MET A 659 8.30 -8.01 2.27
C MET A 659 7.90 -6.63 2.85
N PRO A 660 6.71 -6.09 2.54
CA PRO A 660 6.29 -4.75 2.99
C PRO A 660 6.30 -4.50 4.50
N GLU A 661 6.29 -5.57 5.30
CA GLU A 661 6.29 -5.54 6.77
C GLU A 661 7.48 -6.32 7.40
N GLY A 662 8.50 -6.70 6.61
CA GLY A 662 9.63 -7.53 7.05
C GLY A 662 11.01 -7.02 6.62
N HIS A 663 12.07 -7.65 7.14
CA HIS A 663 13.45 -7.37 6.74
C HIS A 663 13.67 -7.69 5.25
N SER A 664 14.40 -6.83 4.53
CA SER A 664 14.78 -7.13 3.15
C SER A 664 15.85 -8.22 3.11
N GLY A 665 15.96 -8.90 1.96
CA GLY A 665 17.01 -9.87 1.68
C GLY A 665 18.40 -9.30 1.83
N LYS A 666 18.57 -8.01 1.47
CA LYS A 666 19.80 -7.26 1.71
C LYS A 666 20.07 -7.07 3.21
N ASP A 667 19.06 -6.73 4.01
CA ASP A 667 19.22 -6.59 5.46
C ASP A 667 19.57 -7.93 6.11
N ALA A 668 18.95 -9.02 5.67
CA ALA A 668 19.28 -10.37 6.13
C ALA A 668 20.73 -10.74 5.79
N VAL A 669 21.23 -10.39 4.61
CA VAL A 669 22.64 -10.56 4.22
C VAL A 669 23.59 -9.73 5.08
N ASP A 670 23.22 -8.51 5.45
CA ASP A 670 24.02 -7.62 6.28
C ASP A 670 24.06 -8.09 7.75
N GLN A 671 23.04 -8.83 8.20
CA GLN A 671 22.94 -9.41 9.55
C GLN A 671 23.61 -10.78 9.69
N LEU A 672 24.13 -11.38 8.61
CA LEU A 672 24.84 -12.65 8.69
C LEU A 672 26.13 -12.51 9.52
N SER A 673 26.20 -13.24 10.64
CA SER A 673 27.38 -13.29 11.51
C SER A 673 28.47 -14.25 11.02
N THR A 674 28.21 -15.04 9.99
CA THR A 674 29.13 -16.06 9.47
C THR A 674 30.05 -15.50 8.39
N THR A 675 31.32 -15.94 8.39
CA THR A 675 32.27 -15.70 7.30
C THR A 675 32.76 -17.04 6.73
N PRO A 676 32.70 -17.26 5.40
CA PRO A 676 32.19 -16.33 4.38
C PRO A 676 30.66 -16.18 4.43
N ARG A 677 30.15 -15.05 3.92
CA ARG A 677 28.69 -14.88 3.76
C ARG A 677 28.18 -15.70 2.59
N LEU A 678 27.28 -16.64 2.84
CA LEU A 678 26.59 -17.38 1.78
C LEU A 678 25.32 -16.61 1.36
N ILE A 679 25.26 -16.20 0.11
CA ILE A 679 24.19 -15.36 -0.43
C ILE A 679 23.54 -16.08 -1.61
N LYS A 680 22.21 -16.09 -1.66
CA LYS A 680 21.44 -16.72 -2.73
C LYS A 680 20.77 -15.66 -3.61
N THR A 681 20.75 -15.89 -4.91
CA THR A 681 20.01 -15.03 -5.84
C THR A 681 19.61 -15.75 -7.12
N HIS A 682 18.50 -15.32 -7.73
CA HIS A 682 18.05 -15.76 -9.06
C HIS A 682 17.98 -14.58 -10.03
N LEU A 683 18.68 -13.48 -9.71
CA LEU A 683 18.79 -12.36 -10.62
C LEU A 683 19.50 -12.78 -11.92
N PRO A 684 18.99 -12.36 -13.09
CA PRO A 684 19.76 -12.34 -14.32
C PRO A 684 21.11 -11.65 -14.12
N VAL A 685 22.15 -12.11 -14.84
CA VAL A 685 23.54 -11.70 -14.61
C VAL A 685 23.74 -10.18 -14.64
N GLN A 686 22.97 -9.47 -15.46
CA GLN A 686 23.01 -8.02 -15.61
C GLN A 686 22.46 -7.24 -14.41
N PHE A 687 21.71 -7.90 -13.52
CA PHE A 687 21.10 -7.30 -12.34
C PHE A 687 21.85 -7.63 -11.04
N LEU A 688 22.88 -8.48 -11.09
CA LEU A 688 23.72 -8.72 -9.91
C LEU A 688 24.46 -7.43 -9.53
N PRO A 689 24.48 -7.02 -8.23
CA PRO A 689 25.12 -5.78 -7.82
C PRO A 689 26.59 -5.70 -8.22
N ARG A 690 27.04 -4.49 -8.59
CA ARG A 690 28.41 -4.27 -9.08
C ARG A 690 29.50 -4.74 -8.12
N SER A 691 29.24 -4.61 -6.82
CA SER A 691 30.16 -5.04 -5.77
C SER A 691 30.55 -6.52 -5.86
N PHE A 692 29.68 -7.41 -6.39
CA PHE A 692 30.04 -8.82 -6.57
C PHE A 692 31.16 -9.00 -7.60
N TRP A 693 31.19 -8.15 -8.62
CA TRP A 693 32.24 -8.17 -9.65
C TRP A 693 33.49 -7.46 -9.17
N GLU A 694 33.34 -6.28 -8.54
CA GLU A 694 34.44 -5.46 -8.02
C GLU A 694 35.22 -6.16 -6.91
N GLN A 695 34.51 -6.86 -6.02
CA GLN A 695 35.11 -7.63 -4.91
C GLN A 695 35.53 -9.03 -5.34
N ASN A 696 35.53 -9.30 -6.65
CA ASN A 696 35.92 -10.57 -7.23
C ASN A 696 35.23 -11.80 -6.56
N CYS A 697 33.95 -11.65 -6.18
CA CYS A 697 33.22 -12.68 -5.44
C CYS A 697 33.15 -13.99 -6.23
N ARG A 698 33.21 -15.12 -5.51
CA ARG A 698 33.00 -16.45 -6.07
C ARG A 698 31.51 -16.70 -6.24
N ILE A 699 31.11 -17.12 -7.44
CA ILE A 699 29.72 -17.36 -7.78
C ILE A 699 29.56 -18.80 -8.25
N VAL A 700 28.56 -19.49 -7.70
CA VAL A 700 28.16 -20.83 -8.15
C VAL A 700 26.82 -20.70 -8.84
N TYR A 701 26.79 -20.97 -10.14
CA TYR A 701 25.61 -20.91 -10.97
C TYR A 701 25.12 -22.31 -11.31
N VAL A 702 23.85 -22.59 -11.02
CA VAL A 702 23.22 -23.88 -11.33
C VAL A 702 22.26 -23.71 -12.50
N ALA A 703 22.47 -24.50 -13.54
CA ALA A 703 21.58 -24.58 -14.68
C ALA A 703 20.83 -25.93 -14.68
N ARG A 704 19.64 -25.97 -15.27
CA ARG A 704 18.83 -27.18 -15.41
C ARG A 704 18.14 -27.14 -16.77
N ASN A 705 17.92 -28.29 -17.40
CA ASN A 705 17.19 -28.37 -18.65
C ASN A 705 15.84 -27.64 -18.58
N ALA A 706 15.47 -26.96 -19.67
CA ALA A 706 14.36 -26.03 -19.70
C ALA A 706 13.01 -26.72 -19.43
N LYS A 707 12.83 -27.96 -19.91
CA LYS A 707 11.57 -28.70 -19.80
C LYS A 707 11.26 -29.10 -18.35
N ASP A 708 12.23 -29.69 -17.65
CA ASP A 708 12.05 -29.96 -16.22
C ASP A 708 12.01 -28.69 -15.38
N ASN A 709 12.68 -27.62 -15.85
CA ASN A 709 12.62 -26.32 -15.19
C ASN A 709 11.19 -25.76 -15.19
N VAL A 710 10.53 -25.69 -16.35
CA VAL A 710 9.16 -25.15 -16.46
C VAL A 710 8.14 -26.00 -15.69
N VAL A 711 8.25 -27.34 -15.71
CA VAL A 711 7.39 -28.20 -14.88
C VAL A 711 7.60 -27.91 -13.40
N SER A 712 8.86 -27.79 -12.96
CA SER A 712 9.15 -27.49 -11.57
C SER A 712 8.70 -26.10 -11.15
N TYR A 713 8.73 -25.13 -12.06
CA TYR A 713 8.33 -23.74 -11.82
C TYR A 713 6.80 -23.65 -11.70
N PHE A 714 6.06 -24.31 -12.60
CA PHE A 714 4.61 -24.38 -12.54
C PHE A 714 4.10 -24.91 -11.20
N HIS A 715 4.65 -26.03 -10.73
CA HIS A 715 4.26 -26.57 -9.42
C HIS A 715 4.66 -25.67 -8.24
N PHE A 716 5.75 -24.92 -8.37
CA PHE A 716 6.20 -23.98 -7.34
C PHE A 716 5.28 -22.76 -7.26
N ASP A 717 4.86 -22.18 -8.37
CA ASP A 717 3.96 -21.03 -8.37
C ASP A 717 2.57 -21.42 -7.85
N ARG A 718 2.13 -22.66 -8.10
CA ARG A 718 0.87 -23.16 -7.55
C ARG A 718 0.86 -23.25 -6.03
N MET A 719 2.01 -23.52 -5.39
CA MET A 719 2.14 -23.57 -3.93
C MET A 719 2.53 -22.22 -3.32
N ASN A 720 3.09 -21.29 -4.09
CA ASN A 720 3.66 -20.04 -3.58
C ASN A 720 2.62 -18.91 -3.61
N GLN A 721 2.18 -18.47 -2.44
CA GLN A 721 1.15 -17.44 -2.30
C GLN A 721 1.66 -16.01 -2.53
N ILE A 722 2.96 -15.82 -2.76
CA ILE A 722 3.59 -14.51 -3.00
C ILE A 722 3.58 -14.16 -4.50
N GLN A 723 3.61 -15.16 -5.38
CA GLN A 723 3.66 -14.94 -6.82
C GLN A 723 2.28 -14.78 -7.44
N PRO A 724 2.20 -14.16 -8.63
CA PRO A 724 0.98 -14.23 -9.43
C PRO A 724 0.54 -15.68 -9.62
N GLU A 725 -0.78 -15.90 -9.59
CA GLU A 725 -1.32 -17.24 -9.81
C GLU A 725 -0.87 -17.75 -11.21
N PRO A 726 -0.32 -18.98 -11.30
CA PRO A 726 0.27 -19.47 -12.55
C PRO A 726 -0.76 -19.77 -13.66
N GLY A 727 -2.05 -19.81 -13.33
CA GLY A 727 -3.11 -20.25 -14.23
C GLY A 727 -3.01 -21.74 -14.56
N ASP A 728 -3.57 -22.14 -15.70
CA ASP A 728 -3.47 -23.50 -16.21
C ASP A 728 -2.09 -23.78 -16.85
N TRP A 729 -1.78 -25.06 -17.04
CA TRP A 729 -0.49 -25.50 -17.58
C TRP A 729 -0.17 -24.92 -18.97
N ASN A 730 -1.16 -24.77 -19.86
CA ASN A 730 -0.91 -24.29 -21.22
C ASN A 730 -0.55 -22.81 -21.20
N THR A 731 -1.31 -22.03 -20.44
CA THR A 731 -1.05 -20.60 -20.22
C THR A 731 0.33 -20.40 -19.59
N PHE A 732 0.67 -21.20 -18.58
CA PHE A 732 1.97 -21.13 -17.92
C PHE A 732 3.13 -21.49 -18.86
N LEU A 733 3.00 -22.58 -19.63
CA LEU A 733 4.02 -23.02 -20.59
C LEU A 733 4.26 -21.94 -21.66
N HIS A 734 3.20 -21.32 -22.18
CA HIS A 734 3.29 -20.21 -23.12
C HIS A 734 4.00 -18.99 -22.51
N ASN A 735 3.62 -18.60 -21.29
CA ASN A 735 4.26 -17.50 -20.58
C ASN A 735 5.75 -17.78 -20.33
N PHE A 736 6.11 -19.02 -20.00
CA PHE A 736 7.50 -19.42 -19.82
C PHE A 736 8.31 -19.29 -21.12
N MET A 737 7.79 -19.80 -22.24
CA MET A 737 8.44 -19.72 -23.56
C MET A 737 8.61 -18.27 -24.05
N THR A 738 7.62 -17.42 -23.77
CA THR A 738 7.65 -15.99 -24.14
C THR A 738 8.41 -15.12 -23.13
N GLY A 739 8.89 -15.69 -22.01
CA GLY A 739 9.58 -14.95 -20.97
C GLY A 739 8.69 -14.01 -20.16
N LYS A 740 7.37 -14.23 -20.17
CA LYS A 740 6.36 -13.53 -19.34
C LYS A 740 6.16 -14.23 -18.00
N VAL A 741 7.22 -14.80 -17.46
CA VAL A 741 7.29 -15.33 -16.10
C VAL A 741 8.27 -14.49 -15.30
N THR A 742 8.19 -14.63 -14.00
CA THR A 742 9.06 -13.97 -13.05
C THR A 742 10.55 -14.29 -13.42
N PHE A 743 11.38 -13.23 -13.55
CA PHE A 743 12.79 -13.16 -13.98
C PHE A 743 13.03 -13.33 -15.48
N GLY A 744 11.96 -13.33 -16.24
CA GLY A 744 11.99 -13.22 -17.70
C GLY A 744 12.33 -14.54 -18.38
N SER A 745 12.90 -14.41 -19.57
CA SER A 745 13.27 -15.52 -20.44
C SER A 745 14.30 -16.45 -19.79
N TRP A 746 13.95 -17.74 -19.64
CA TRP A 746 14.88 -18.78 -19.20
C TRP A 746 16.11 -18.85 -20.10
N TYR A 747 15.91 -18.68 -21.41
CA TYR A 747 16.97 -18.72 -22.42
C TYR A 747 18.01 -17.64 -22.19
N ASP A 748 17.57 -16.39 -22.04
CA ASP A 748 18.47 -15.25 -21.86
C ASP A 748 19.18 -15.34 -20.50
N HIS A 749 18.46 -15.87 -19.50
CA HIS A 749 19.03 -16.09 -18.18
C HIS A 749 20.15 -17.14 -18.18
N VAL A 750 19.99 -18.31 -18.81
CA VAL A 750 21.06 -19.33 -18.84
C VAL A 750 22.24 -18.89 -19.70
N LYS A 751 21.97 -18.25 -20.84
CA LYS A 751 23.00 -17.77 -21.77
C LYS A 751 23.83 -16.65 -21.17
N GLY A 752 23.19 -15.65 -20.54
CA GLY A 752 23.91 -14.53 -19.95
C GLY A 752 24.90 -14.97 -18.88
N TRP A 753 24.52 -15.92 -18.02
CA TRP A 753 25.43 -16.49 -17.02
C TRP A 753 26.52 -17.37 -17.65
N TRP A 754 26.22 -18.07 -18.74
CA TRP A 754 27.19 -18.88 -19.48
C TRP A 754 28.24 -18.04 -20.22
N GLU A 755 27.81 -16.94 -20.84
CA GLU A 755 28.67 -15.96 -21.48
C GLU A 755 29.55 -15.26 -20.45
N LYS A 756 28.98 -14.85 -19.30
CA LYS A 756 29.73 -14.20 -18.23
C LYS A 756 30.81 -15.12 -17.66
N LYS A 757 30.56 -16.43 -17.54
CA LYS A 757 31.55 -17.43 -17.13
C LYS A 757 32.81 -17.40 -18.02
N GLN A 758 32.67 -17.12 -19.32
CA GLN A 758 33.82 -17.06 -20.24
C GLN A 758 34.70 -15.84 -19.95
N ALA A 759 34.10 -14.74 -19.49
CA ALA A 759 34.81 -13.48 -19.23
C ALA A 759 35.23 -13.28 -17.76
N TYR A 760 34.75 -14.12 -16.84
CA TYR A 760 34.98 -13.97 -15.41
C TYR A 760 35.26 -15.32 -14.76
N SER A 761 36.51 -15.51 -14.33
CA SER A 761 37.05 -16.80 -13.87
C SER A 761 36.45 -17.30 -12.55
N ASN A 762 35.86 -16.41 -11.74
CA ASN A 762 35.27 -16.76 -10.44
C ASN A 762 33.79 -17.17 -10.53
N ILE A 763 33.39 -17.79 -11.65
CA ILE A 763 32.07 -18.45 -11.80
C ILE A 763 32.26 -19.96 -11.99
N HIS A 764 31.71 -20.73 -11.06
CA HIS A 764 31.51 -22.17 -11.24
C HIS A 764 30.11 -22.42 -11.80
N TYR A 765 30.04 -22.85 -13.05
CA TYR A 765 28.78 -23.14 -13.73
C TYR A 765 28.57 -24.66 -13.76
N MET A 766 27.52 -25.12 -13.09
CA MET A 766 27.20 -26.54 -12.93
C MET A 766 25.78 -26.86 -13.39
N PHE A 767 25.55 -28.12 -13.72
CA PHE A 767 24.25 -28.60 -14.17
C PHE A 767 23.57 -29.41 -13.08
N TYR A 768 22.27 -29.20 -12.93
CA TYR A 768 21.42 -30.00 -12.04
C TYR A 768 21.46 -31.48 -12.42
N GLU A 769 21.59 -31.75 -13.71
CA GLU A 769 21.72 -33.10 -14.25
C GLU A 769 22.99 -33.79 -13.70
N ASP A 770 24.11 -33.07 -13.61
CA ASP A 770 25.37 -33.62 -13.10
C ASP A 770 25.28 -33.91 -11.59
N LEU A 771 24.55 -33.09 -10.83
CA LEU A 771 24.27 -33.32 -9.40
C LEU A 771 23.46 -34.59 -9.14
N ILE A 772 22.57 -34.94 -10.08
CA ILE A 772 21.76 -36.16 -10.00
C ILE A 772 22.58 -37.39 -10.40
N GLU A 773 23.38 -37.27 -11.45
CA GLU A 773 24.21 -38.36 -11.97
C GLU A 773 25.34 -38.73 -11.00
N ASP A 774 26.08 -37.74 -10.50
CA ASP A 774 27.23 -37.96 -9.62
C ASP A 774 27.45 -36.77 -8.67
N LEU A 775 26.74 -36.80 -7.55
CA LEU A 775 26.88 -35.80 -6.48
C LEU A 775 28.31 -35.74 -5.92
N GLY A 776 29.02 -36.87 -5.86
CA GLY A 776 30.40 -36.95 -5.35
C GLY A 776 31.37 -36.12 -6.18
N ARG A 777 31.33 -36.33 -7.50
CA ARG A 777 32.13 -35.59 -8.47
C ARG A 777 31.84 -34.09 -8.46
N GLU A 778 30.57 -33.69 -8.34
CA GLU A 778 30.21 -32.28 -8.28
C GLU A 778 30.65 -31.62 -6.97
N VAL A 779 30.61 -32.33 -5.84
CA VAL A 779 31.18 -31.85 -4.56
C VAL A 779 32.70 -31.68 -4.66
N ASP A 780 33.41 -32.59 -5.34
CA ASP A 780 34.86 -32.46 -5.55
C ASP A 780 35.22 -31.25 -6.42
N ARG A 781 34.47 -31.05 -7.51
CA ARG A 781 34.63 -29.90 -8.40
C ARG A 781 34.36 -28.59 -7.68
N LEU A 782 33.32 -28.55 -6.85
CA LEU A 782 32.98 -27.39 -6.05
C LEU A 782 34.03 -27.12 -4.96
N SER A 783 34.52 -28.15 -4.27
CA SER A 783 35.59 -28.02 -3.28
C SER A 783 36.86 -27.45 -3.92
N SER A 784 37.24 -27.99 -5.09
CA SER A 784 38.38 -27.48 -5.88
C SER A 784 38.22 -26.02 -6.27
N PHE A 785 37.03 -25.61 -6.73
CA PHE A 785 36.73 -24.21 -7.08
C PHE A 785 36.79 -23.27 -5.87
N LEU A 786 36.33 -23.73 -4.71
CA LEU A 786 36.35 -22.95 -3.47
C LEU A 786 37.71 -22.98 -2.76
N GLY A 787 38.67 -23.78 -3.23
CA GLY A 787 39.95 -23.99 -2.57
C GLY A 787 39.81 -24.69 -1.22
N LEU A 788 38.83 -25.58 -1.08
CA LEU A 788 38.58 -26.41 0.09
C LEU A 788 39.10 -27.82 -0.16
N SER A 789 39.60 -28.47 0.90
CA SER A 789 40.09 -29.85 0.85
C SER A 789 39.44 -30.66 1.98
N PRO A 790 38.14 -30.97 1.85
CA PRO A 790 37.44 -31.68 2.91
C PRO A 790 38.04 -33.08 3.12
N SER A 791 38.12 -33.52 4.38
CA SER A 791 38.53 -34.88 4.73
C SER A 791 37.54 -35.92 4.17
N ALA A 792 37.94 -37.19 4.12
CA ALA A 792 37.07 -38.27 3.65
C ALA A 792 35.76 -38.36 4.47
N GLU A 793 35.85 -38.13 5.78
CA GLU A 793 34.71 -38.10 6.69
C GLU A 793 33.81 -36.88 6.44
N GLU A 794 34.39 -35.69 6.26
CA GLU A 794 33.64 -34.48 5.89
C GLU A 794 32.88 -34.66 4.59
N LYS A 795 33.56 -35.22 3.58
CA LYS A 795 32.96 -35.49 2.29
C LYS A 795 31.78 -36.44 2.42
N GLU A 796 31.90 -37.53 3.19
CA GLU A 796 30.80 -38.47 3.42
C GLU A 796 29.60 -37.80 4.12
N ASN A 797 29.87 -36.93 5.11
CA ASN A 797 28.84 -36.14 5.79
C ASN A 797 28.14 -35.16 4.84
N ILE A 798 28.89 -34.50 3.96
CA ILE A 798 28.34 -33.61 2.93
C ILE A 798 27.45 -34.40 1.96
N LEU A 799 27.92 -35.55 1.46
CA LEU A 799 27.17 -36.39 0.53
C LEU A 799 25.88 -36.93 1.17
N THR A 800 25.95 -37.33 2.43
CA THR A 800 24.79 -37.78 3.19
C THR A 800 23.80 -36.63 3.40
N GLY A 801 24.24 -35.47 3.87
CA GLY A 801 23.39 -34.32 4.14
C GLY A 801 22.78 -33.70 2.88
N ALA A 802 23.52 -33.68 1.78
CA ALA A 802 23.09 -33.16 0.50
C ALA A 802 22.26 -34.16 -0.32
N LYS A 803 22.10 -35.41 0.10
CA LYS A 803 21.24 -36.36 -0.62
C LYS A 803 19.79 -35.85 -0.68
N PHE A 804 19.19 -35.85 -1.87
CA PHE A 804 17.88 -35.23 -2.11
C PHE A 804 16.79 -35.69 -1.12
N ASP A 805 16.70 -36.99 -0.84
CA ASP A 805 15.71 -37.53 0.09
C ASP A 805 15.93 -37.09 1.54
N ASN A 806 17.19 -36.91 1.94
CA ASN A 806 17.53 -36.41 3.27
C ASN A 806 17.16 -34.92 3.40
N MET A 807 17.49 -34.12 2.39
CA MET A 807 17.07 -32.72 2.34
C MET A 807 15.53 -32.59 2.32
N LYS A 808 14.83 -33.44 1.55
CA LYS A 808 13.37 -33.42 1.47
C LYS A 808 12.71 -33.69 2.83
N LYS A 809 13.30 -34.55 3.66
CA LYS A 809 12.83 -34.86 5.02
C LYS A 809 13.22 -33.79 6.04
N ASN A 810 14.33 -33.08 5.82
CA ASN A 810 14.81 -32.06 6.76
C ASN A 810 13.96 -30.77 6.67
N LYS A 811 13.26 -30.44 7.76
CA LYS A 811 12.44 -29.22 7.87
C LYS A 811 13.23 -27.93 7.62
N MET A 812 14.52 -27.93 7.95
CA MET A 812 15.42 -26.79 7.78
C MET A 812 15.88 -26.57 6.33
N THR A 813 15.62 -27.51 5.41
CA THR A 813 15.97 -27.34 3.98
C THR A 813 14.78 -27.49 3.04
N ASN A 814 13.68 -28.10 3.49
CA ASN A 814 12.49 -28.35 2.69
C ASN A 814 11.45 -27.21 2.70
N TYR A 815 11.71 -26.08 3.37
CA TYR A 815 10.83 -24.90 3.43
C TYR A 815 9.45 -25.14 4.08
N SER A 816 9.27 -26.25 4.82
CA SER A 816 8.03 -26.53 5.56
C SER A 816 7.71 -25.51 6.66
N THR A 817 8.70 -24.71 7.08
CA THR A 817 8.54 -23.63 8.05
C THR A 817 8.05 -22.31 7.45
N VAL A 818 7.98 -22.18 6.12
CA VAL A 818 7.56 -20.94 5.45
C VAL A 818 6.05 -20.95 5.24
N LEU A 819 5.33 -20.10 5.99
CA LEU A 819 3.86 -20.06 6.03
C LEU A 819 3.20 -19.67 4.69
N LEU A 820 3.92 -18.97 3.82
CA LEU A 820 3.43 -18.51 2.51
C LEU A 820 3.57 -19.56 1.40
N MET A 821 4.03 -20.77 1.74
CA MET A 821 4.11 -21.91 0.84
C MET A 821 3.10 -22.99 1.25
N ASP A 822 2.12 -23.26 0.39
CA ASP A 822 1.14 -24.31 0.60
C ASP A 822 1.68 -25.67 0.16
N HIS A 823 2.33 -26.37 1.09
CA HIS A 823 2.87 -27.71 0.86
C HIS A 823 1.81 -28.79 0.62
N LYS A 824 0.50 -28.48 0.80
CA LYS A 824 -0.59 -29.39 0.41
C LYS A 824 -0.81 -29.37 -1.11
N VAL A 825 -0.53 -28.24 -1.78
CA VAL A 825 -0.63 -28.13 -3.25
C VAL A 825 0.55 -28.81 -3.93
N SER A 826 1.76 -28.55 -3.44
CA SER A 826 2.98 -29.24 -3.88
C SER A 826 4.05 -29.12 -2.79
N PRO A 827 4.80 -30.17 -2.48
CA PRO A 827 5.97 -30.04 -1.61
C PRO A 827 7.08 -29.23 -2.32
N PHE A 828 7.78 -28.36 -1.58
CA PHE A 828 8.89 -27.56 -2.13
C PHE A 828 10.03 -28.44 -2.70
N MET A 829 10.36 -29.54 -2.02
CA MET A 829 11.27 -30.57 -2.56
C MET A 829 10.44 -31.71 -3.17
N ARG A 830 10.12 -31.56 -4.47
CA ARG A 830 9.11 -32.38 -5.16
C ARG A 830 9.58 -33.80 -5.51
N LYS A 831 10.28 -33.96 -6.64
CA LYS A 831 10.66 -35.29 -7.18
C LYS A 831 12.16 -35.55 -7.25
N GLY A 832 13.00 -34.52 -7.44
CA GLY A 832 14.46 -34.70 -7.45
C GLY A 832 14.97 -35.59 -8.58
N LYS A 833 14.41 -35.47 -9.79
CA LYS A 833 14.72 -36.32 -10.95
C LYS A 833 14.86 -35.49 -12.22
N VAL A 834 15.51 -36.06 -13.23
CA VAL A 834 15.60 -35.54 -14.61
C VAL A 834 14.65 -36.33 -15.51
N GLY A 835 13.98 -35.66 -16.44
CA GLY A 835 13.04 -36.26 -17.38
C GLY A 835 11.58 -36.30 -16.91
N ASP A 836 11.24 -35.66 -15.77
CA ASP A 836 9.86 -35.66 -15.26
C ASP A 836 8.90 -34.83 -16.13
N TRP A 837 9.45 -33.94 -16.97
CA TRP A 837 8.69 -33.16 -17.92
C TRP A 837 7.78 -34.01 -18.83
N LYS A 838 8.18 -35.25 -19.14
CA LYS A 838 7.39 -36.19 -19.96
C LYS A 838 6.01 -36.51 -19.37
N ASN A 839 5.84 -36.33 -18.06
CA ASN A 839 4.57 -36.59 -17.38
C ASN A 839 3.56 -35.45 -17.51
N LEU A 840 3.99 -34.27 -17.97
CA LEU A 840 3.14 -33.08 -18.04
C LEU A 840 3.01 -32.52 -19.46
N PHE A 841 4.05 -32.67 -20.29
CA PHE A 841 4.00 -32.25 -21.69
C PHE A 841 3.17 -33.21 -22.53
N THR A 842 2.30 -32.67 -23.38
CA THR A 842 1.78 -33.41 -24.54
C THR A 842 2.84 -33.50 -25.64
N GLU A 843 2.70 -34.45 -26.57
CA GLU A 843 3.61 -34.56 -27.72
C GLU A 843 3.66 -33.28 -28.57
N ALA A 844 2.50 -32.64 -28.76
CA ALA A 844 2.39 -31.38 -29.50
C ALA A 844 3.16 -30.26 -28.81
N GLN A 845 2.94 -30.07 -27.50
CA GLN A 845 3.69 -29.09 -26.70
C GLN A 845 5.18 -29.37 -26.68
N ASN A 846 5.57 -30.65 -26.61
CA ASN A 846 6.98 -31.03 -26.65
C ASN A 846 7.62 -30.62 -27.98
N LYS A 847 6.95 -30.89 -29.10
CA LYS A 847 7.44 -30.53 -30.44
C LYS A 847 7.53 -29.01 -30.62
N GLU A 848 6.53 -28.27 -30.17
CA GLU A 848 6.52 -26.80 -30.19
C GLU A 848 7.67 -26.24 -29.35
N PHE A 849 7.84 -26.74 -28.13
CA PHE A 849 8.91 -26.32 -27.23
C PHE A 849 10.29 -26.63 -27.81
N ASP A 850 10.48 -27.79 -28.44
CA ASP A 850 11.76 -28.15 -29.08
C ASP A 850 12.11 -27.23 -30.26
N GLN A 851 11.11 -26.78 -31.02
CA GLN A 851 11.31 -25.80 -32.09
C GLN A 851 11.72 -24.44 -31.54
N ASP A 852 11.00 -23.93 -30.54
CA ASP A 852 11.35 -22.67 -29.87
C ASP A 852 12.74 -22.75 -29.21
N TYR A 853 13.01 -23.84 -28.49
CA TYR A 853 14.31 -24.08 -27.84
C TYR A 853 15.46 -24.06 -28.86
N LYS A 854 15.32 -24.77 -29.98
CA LYS A 854 16.34 -24.82 -31.05
C LYS A 854 16.60 -23.43 -31.64
N GLN A 855 15.56 -22.60 -31.78
CA GLN A 855 15.69 -21.24 -32.28
C GLN A 855 16.36 -20.32 -31.25
N LYS A 856 15.91 -20.34 -29.99
CA LYS A 856 16.35 -19.44 -28.91
C LYS A 856 17.75 -19.76 -28.38
N MET A 857 18.15 -21.02 -28.48
CA MET A 857 19.48 -21.53 -28.12
C MET A 857 20.40 -21.64 -29.34
N LYS A 858 20.03 -21.09 -30.50
CA LYS A 858 20.92 -21.05 -31.65
C LYS A 858 22.18 -20.24 -31.33
N ASN A 859 23.32 -20.67 -31.87
CA ASN A 859 24.63 -20.01 -31.73
C ASN A 859 25.22 -19.96 -30.31
N THR A 860 24.74 -20.79 -29.38
CA THR A 860 25.38 -20.98 -28.06
C THR A 860 26.14 -22.30 -28.00
N THR A 861 27.24 -22.34 -27.24
CA THR A 861 27.95 -23.58 -26.90
C THR A 861 27.33 -24.29 -25.69
N LEU A 862 26.35 -23.67 -25.03
CA LEU A 862 25.67 -24.22 -23.87
C LEU A 862 24.72 -25.37 -24.27
N GLN A 863 24.95 -26.55 -23.73
CA GLN A 863 24.15 -27.74 -23.97
C GLN A 863 23.56 -28.29 -22.67
N PHE A 864 22.33 -28.79 -22.76
CA PHE A 864 21.60 -29.39 -21.63
C PHE A 864 21.22 -30.82 -21.96
N ARG A 865 21.29 -31.70 -20.97
CA ARG A 865 20.80 -33.08 -21.06
C ARG A 865 19.35 -33.12 -20.59
N ASN A 866 18.47 -33.70 -21.40
CA ASN A 866 17.05 -33.87 -21.04
C ASN A 866 16.79 -35.20 -20.32
N GLU A 867 17.80 -36.08 -20.29
CA GLU A 867 17.79 -37.44 -19.75
C GLU A 867 19.18 -37.73 -19.17
N ILE A 868 19.25 -38.61 -18.16
CA ILE A 868 20.49 -39.13 -17.55
C ILE A 868 20.50 -40.63 -17.73
#